data_AF-A0A9P6X4H4-F1
#
_entry.id   AF-A0A9P6X4H4-F1
#
_cell.length_a   1.000
_cell.length_b   1.000
_cell.length_c   1.000
_cell.angle_alpha   90.00
_cell.angle_beta   90.00
_cell.angle_gamma   90.00
#
_symmetry.space_group_name_H-M   'P 1'
#
loop_
_entity.id
_entity.type
_entity.pdbx_description
1 polymer ?
#
loop_
_entity_poly.entity_id
_entity_poly.type
_entity_poly.pdbx_seq_one_letter_code
_entity_poly.pdbx_strand_id
1 'polypeptide(L)'
;MSATPLPTRQNVEKMLTNLTAKEGLIYLRGQVLSERDDTDVELPFRQESNFFYVTGLSEPGFHVLIDIATHHIQLVSPNLDEDAVMWMGLPDDLETLVQKYDVDEALYVDRLPSVLSKAPIVYTLPITPTDQLDVRWCSEQDKKALYTAFAEARAIKSDWEVDMIRKANRISSDAHVKLMKASHVGSSEAQLHALFLYESARQGAFFQAYYPIVGVGKNAATLHYNKNNAPLLDANQLVLVDAGCEVDCYASDITRVFPVGGKFSPEARVIYSIVLDMQKACFEHCKAGVAWEKIHRVAMEVACDGLMEAGILVGDKQEIMQHHVVAAFFPHGVGHMLGLDVHDVGGYPEGTERISEPGIRYLRMRRDLKAGFIVTVEPGVYFCDFLIDPVLNDPVAGKYINKDMLNKYKPVGGVRIEDNILITQDGYVNLTTVPKEIDEIEALMALSETQPSGKAYAIGSGESFGELGLGDCVLVVNKPTLIEVLKEEDVMDVQSSSMHSLALTKEGKIWSWGGNEFGALGREGLESLPRPLEHASIKYIKFSKIACGYTYSMAISSKGQLYAWGTFTSSEGVFGYLPGTRIQPYPRILDALSHEGCVDMAVGKHHALCLTREGFVYGWGCGEYWQLGYKANEKIKALVPQRLGLTDIVSITAGAFHSLALDRHGQLYGWGQNQFGQCGLFPPTEPTQLVLEPTLVSFFQTSQAGSGKKNDTVSIRQVAAGDHHSIVLMTDNSLVVFGRCSEGQLGIPLYPGFLYPGSRLNLHNQTVFAVRQPITSFWRPTEPIVKLTCGCNSTFALTQSGKLFFWGVALLTERSEEGRKMDEDRLLPVLFADLSKEKKTIVSMSIGDSYSILILKSLE
;
A
#
# COMPACT_ATOMS: atom_id res chain seq x y z
N MET A 1 -14.47 21.42 1.69
CA MET A 1 -13.47 20.59 1.00
C MET A 1 -13.32 21.15 -0.39
N SER A 2 -12.15 21.68 -0.77
CA SER A 2 -11.93 22.08 -2.17
C SER A 2 -11.55 20.82 -2.95
N ALA A 3 -12.51 20.22 -3.63
CA ALA A 3 -12.18 19.30 -4.72
C ALA A 3 -11.40 20.13 -5.74
N THR A 4 -10.19 19.69 -6.12
CA THR A 4 -9.51 20.27 -7.27
C THR A 4 -10.47 20.17 -8.45
N PRO A 5 -10.83 21.28 -9.10
CA PRO A 5 -11.81 21.24 -10.18
C PRO A 5 -11.31 20.31 -11.29
N LEU A 6 -12.21 19.47 -11.80
CA LEU A 6 -11.90 18.59 -12.92
C LEU A 6 -11.53 19.45 -14.14
N PRO A 7 -10.53 19.07 -14.95
CA PRO A 7 -10.06 19.89 -16.07
C PRO A 7 -11.02 19.73 -17.27
N THR A 8 -12.21 20.32 -17.13
CA THR A 8 -13.31 20.31 -18.10
C THR A 8 -12.83 20.60 -19.52
N ARG A 9 -12.06 21.68 -19.70
CA ARG A 9 -11.57 22.09 -21.02
C ARG A 9 -10.70 21.03 -21.69
N GLN A 10 -9.81 20.38 -20.94
CA GLN A 10 -8.94 19.32 -21.45
C GLN A 10 -9.76 18.13 -21.99
N ASN A 11 -10.80 17.71 -21.25
CA ASN A 11 -11.65 16.59 -21.64
C ASN A 11 -12.52 16.93 -22.86
N VAL A 12 -13.03 18.17 -22.92
CA VAL A 12 -13.77 18.68 -24.09
C VAL A 12 -12.89 18.68 -25.33
N GLU A 13 -11.67 19.22 -25.25
CA GLU A 13 -10.72 19.24 -26.37
C GLU A 13 -10.38 17.83 -26.88
N LYS A 14 -10.19 16.90 -25.96
CA LYS A 14 -9.91 15.50 -26.29
C LYS A 14 -11.09 14.81 -26.97
N MET A 15 -12.31 15.05 -26.49
CA MET A 15 -13.53 14.57 -27.14
C MET A 15 -13.70 15.18 -28.54
N LEU A 16 -13.56 16.51 -28.68
CA LEU A 16 -13.68 17.21 -29.97
C LEU A 16 -12.63 16.76 -30.99
N THR A 17 -11.41 16.41 -30.55
CA THR A 17 -10.34 15.87 -31.41
C THR A 17 -10.76 14.56 -32.09
N ASN A 18 -11.62 13.76 -31.43
CA ASN A 18 -12.15 12.51 -31.96
C ASN A 18 -13.48 12.69 -32.73
N LEU A 19 -14.05 13.91 -32.74
CA LEU A 19 -15.30 14.21 -33.42
C LEU A 19 -15.05 14.71 -34.86
N THR A 20 -15.80 14.15 -35.81
CA THR A 20 -15.68 14.52 -37.23
C THR A 20 -16.37 15.84 -37.56
N ALA A 21 -17.44 16.19 -36.84
CA ALA A 21 -18.16 17.45 -36.98
C ALA A 21 -17.25 18.66 -36.71
N LYS A 22 -17.46 19.76 -37.45
CA LYS A 22 -16.64 20.99 -37.36
C LYS A 22 -17.43 22.22 -36.94
N GLU A 23 -18.75 22.15 -36.94
CA GLU A 23 -19.66 23.23 -36.58
C GLU A 23 -20.92 22.64 -35.93
N GLY A 24 -21.65 23.48 -35.19
CA GLY A 24 -22.84 23.08 -34.44
C GLY A 24 -22.60 23.11 -32.93
N LEU A 25 -23.65 22.77 -32.19
CA LEU A 25 -23.68 22.84 -30.73
C LEU A 25 -23.92 21.46 -30.14
N ILE A 26 -23.04 20.98 -29.26
CA ILE A 26 -23.26 19.76 -28.49
C ILE A 26 -24.11 20.11 -27.28
N TYR A 27 -25.17 19.34 -27.05
CA TYR A 27 -26.04 19.43 -25.89
C TYR A 27 -26.04 18.11 -25.13
N LEU A 28 -25.66 18.17 -23.85
CA LEU A 28 -25.76 17.05 -22.92
C LEU A 28 -26.62 17.46 -21.73
N ARG A 29 -27.49 16.53 -21.32
CA ARG A 29 -28.32 16.66 -20.13
C ARG A 29 -27.73 15.80 -19.03
N GLY A 30 -27.46 16.41 -17.88
CA GLY A 30 -27.08 15.70 -16.66
C GLY A 30 -28.25 14.90 -16.09
N GLN A 31 -27.93 13.97 -15.22
CA GLN A 31 -28.88 13.10 -14.56
C GLN A 31 -29.77 13.90 -13.61
N VAL A 32 -31.03 13.47 -13.48
CA VAL A 32 -31.99 14.02 -12.52
C VAL A 32 -32.17 13.08 -11.33
N LEU A 33 -32.64 13.61 -10.20
CA LEU A 33 -33.04 12.78 -9.07
C LEU A 33 -34.12 11.78 -9.51
N SER A 34 -33.99 10.56 -9.00
CA SER A 34 -34.97 9.50 -9.21
C SER A 34 -35.50 9.07 -7.86
N GLU A 35 -36.80 8.80 -7.80
CA GLU A 35 -37.48 8.38 -6.59
C GLU A 35 -37.78 6.87 -6.64
N ARG A 36 -38.04 6.28 -5.47
CA ARG A 36 -38.46 4.88 -5.40
C ARG A 36 -39.92 4.76 -5.81
N ASP A 37 -40.14 4.20 -6.99
CA ASP A 37 -41.46 3.89 -7.55
C ASP A 37 -42.38 5.13 -7.56
N ASP A 38 -43.44 5.13 -6.75
CA ASP A 38 -44.43 6.21 -6.60
C ASP A 38 -44.33 6.95 -5.25
N THR A 39 -43.17 6.88 -4.59
CA THR A 39 -42.89 7.53 -3.28
C THR A 39 -41.99 8.76 -3.42
N ASP A 40 -41.86 9.55 -2.36
CA ASP A 40 -40.94 10.70 -2.27
C ASP A 40 -39.52 10.33 -1.79
N VAL A 41 -39.17 9.05 -1.79
CA VAL A 41 -37.86 8.57 -1.31
C VAL A 41 -36.85 8.58 -2.45
N GLU A 42 -35.93 9.54 -2.41
CA GLU A 42 -34.82 9.64 -3.35
C GLU A 42 -33.93 8.39 -3.35
N LEU A 43 -33.60 7.92 -4.56
CA LEU A 43 -32.55 6.94 -4.77
C LEU A 43 -31.18 7.62 -4.73
N PRO A 44 -30.12 6.89 -4.33
CA PRO A 44 -28.76 7.41 -4.40
C PRO A 44 -28.43 8.02 -5.77
N PHE A 45 -28.08 9.31 -5.76
CA PHE A 45 -27.74 10.04 -6.98
C PHE A 45 -26.32 9.74 -7.43
N ARG A 46 -26.16 9.42 -8.72
CA ARG A 46 -24.88 9.29 -9.42
C ARG A 46 -25.02 9.88 -10.82
N GLN A 47 -24.06 10.71 -11.22
CA GLN A 47 -24.12 11.46 -12.48
C GLN A 47 -23.97 10.56 -13.71
N GLU A 48 -24.49 10.99 -14.87
CA GLU A 48 -24.20 10.34 -16.15
C GLU A 48 -22.72 10.52 -16.53
N SER A 49 -22.06 9.44 -16.94
CA SER A 49 -20.59 9.40 -17.06
C SER A 49 -20.03 10.35 -18.11
N ASN A 50 -20.68 10.51 -19.27
CA ASN A 50 -20.17 11.41 -20.31
C ASN A 50 -20.38 12.88 -19.93
N PHE A 51 -21.50 13.21 -19.29
CA PHE A 51 -21.76 14.52 -18.71
C PHE A 51 -20.74 14.85 -17.63
N PHE A 52 -20.52 13.93 -16.68
CA PHE A 52 -19.51 14.09 -15.64
C PHE A 52 -18.11 14.25 -16.23
N TYR A 53 -17.78 13.50 -17.28
CA TYR A 53 -16.48 13.58 -17.94
C TYR A 53 -16.14 14.99 -18.43
N VAL A 54 -17.12 15.75 -18.95
CA VAL A 54 -16.88 17.10 -19.50
C VAL A 54 -17.35 18.24 -18.59
N THR A 55 -17.74 17.96 -17.34
CA THR A 55 -18.20 19.00 -16.41
C THR A 55 -17.61 18.85 -15.01
N GLY A 56 -17.35 17.61 -14.59
CA GLY A 56 -17.04 17.26 -13.21
C GLY A 56 -18.15 17.53 -12.20
N LEU A 57 -19.36 17.79 -12.67
CA LEU A 57 -20.46 18.22 -11.82
C LEU A 57 -21.25 17.03 -11.27
N SER A 58 -21.35 16.95 -9.94
CA SER A 58 -22.01 15.86 -9.20
C SER A 58 -23.42 16.23 -8.69
N GLU A 59 -24.01 17.31 -9.20
CA GLU A 59 -25.34 17.80 -8.81
C GLU A 59 -26.40 17.44 -9.89
N PRO A 60 -27.67 17.20 -9.50
CA PRO A 60 -28.71 16.81 -10.43
C PRO A 60 -29.23 17.98 -11.28
N GLY A 61 -29.76 17.69 -12.46
CA GLY A 61 -30.58 18.62 -13.25
C GLY A 61 -29.82 19.69 -14.03
N PHE A 62 -28.48 19.66 -14.04
CA PHE A 62 -27.68 20.54 -14.87
C PHE A 62 -27.63 20.09 -16.34
N HIS A 63 -27.29 21.01 -17.24
CA HIS A 63 -27.00 20.73 -18.65
C HIS A 63 -25.68 21.39 -19.05
N VAL A 64 -25.09 20.95 -20.17
CA VAL A 64 -23.89 21.58 -20.75
C VAL A 64 -24.05 21.73 -22.25
N LEU A 65 -23.59 22.89 -22.75
CA LEU A 65 -23.53 23.25 -24.16
C LEU A 65 -22.07 23.45 -24.56
N ILE A 66 -21.66 22.87 -25.68
CA ILE A 66 -20.29 23.01 -26.19
C ILE A 66 -20.36 23.37 -27.67
N ASP A 67 -19.90 24.55 -28.03
CA ASP A 67 -19.80 24.98 -29.42
C ASP A 67 -18.59 24.31 -30.10
N ILE A 68 -18.84 23.55 -31.16
CA ILE A 68 -17.81 22.71 -31.80
C ILE A 68 -16.72 23.54 -32.47
N ALA A 69 -17.06 24.72 -33.01
CA ALA A 69 -16.13 25.52 -33.79
C ALA A 69 -15.27 26.44 -32.90
N THR A 70 -15.87 26.99 -31.85
CA THR A 70 -15.22 27.95 -30.95
C THR A 70 -14.69 27.32 -29.67
N HIS A 71 -15.08 26.08 -29.39
CA HIS A 71 -14.80 25.36 -28.13
C HIS A 71 -15.36 26.07 -26.90
N HIS A 72 -16.35 26.94 -27.08
CA HIS A 72 -17.00 27.68 -26.00
C HIS A 72 -17.92 26.74 -25.20
N ILE A 73 -17.73 26.67 -23.89
CA ILE A 73 -18.42 25.77 -22.97
C ILE A 73 -19.37 26.59 -22.08
N GLN A 74 -20.65 26.24 -22.11
CA GLN A 74 -21.67 26.87 -21.27
C GLN A 74 -22.30 25.84 -20.34
N LEU A 75 -22.25 26.09 -19.03
CA LEU A 75 -22.96 25.30 -18.04
C LEU A 75 -24.37 25.87 -17.82
N VAL A 76 -25.38 25.01 -17.75
CA VAL A 76 -26.77 25.42 -17.59
C VAL A 76 -27.30 24.90 -16.25
N SER A 77 -27.54 25.82 -15.33
CA SER A 77 -28.01 25.57 -13.96
C SER A 77 -29.54 25.48 -13.90
N PRO A 78 -30.13 24.57 -13.11
CA PRO A 78 -31.56 24.53 -12.88
C PRO A 78 -32.06 25.81 -12.17
N ASN A 79 -33.31 26.18 -12.43
CA ASN A 79 -33.99 27.22 -11.65
C ASN A 79 -34.46 26.61 -10.33
N LEU A 80 -33.96 27.12 -9.20
CA LEU A 80 -34.47 26.77 -7.87
C LEU A 80 -35.44 27.85 -7.38
N ASP A 81 -36.60 27.42 -6.88
CA ASP A 81 -37.55 28.30 -6.21
C ASP A 81 -37.21 28.46 -4.71
N GLU A 82 -37.93 29.34 -4.03
CA GLU A 82 -37.69 29.65 -2.62
C GLU A 82 -37.85 28.41 -1.72
N ASP A 83 -38.77 27.51 -2.08
CA ASP A 83 -38.99 26.26 -1.35
C ASP A 83 -37.79 25.32 -1.52
N ALA A 84 -37.29 25.13 -2.73
CA ALA A 84 -36.11 24.31 -3.00
C ALA A 84 -34.87 24.80 -2.25
N VAL A 85 -34.68 26.13 -2.15
CA VAL A 85 -33.59 26.73 -1.36
C VAL A 85 -33.74 26.44 0.13
N MET A 86 -34.97 26.49 0.67
CA MET A 86 -35.26 26.15 2.06
C MET A 86 -34.95 24.68 2.38
N TRP A 87 -35.28 23.76 1.46
CA TRP A 87 -35.13 22.32 1.69
C TRP A 87 -33.75 21.76 1.33
N MET A 88 -33.13 22.23 0.25
CA MET A 88 -31.88 21.67 -0.29
C MET A 88 -30.65 22.58 -0.08
N GLY A 89 -30.85 23.80 0.39
CA GLY A 89 -29.81 24.80 0.58
C GLY A 89 -29.66 25.76 -0.60
N LEU A 90 -28.86 26.80 -0.39
CA LEU A 90 -28.61 27.81 -1.41
C LEU A 90 -27.65 27.27 -2.48
N PRO A 91 -28.01 27.29 -3.78
CA PRO A 91 -27.11 26.86 -4.85
C PRO A 91 -25.95 27.84 -5.01
N ASP A 92 -24.86 27.37 -5.61
CA ASP A 92 -23.79 28.23 -6.09
C ASP A 92 -24.35 29.23 -7.13
N ASP A 93 -23.93 30.49 -7.07
CA ASP A 93 -24.28 31.48 -8.09
C ASP A 93 -23.55 31.22 -9.43
N LEU A 94 -24.03 31.82 -10.52
CA LEU A 94 -23.49 31.57 -11.86
C LEU A 94 -21.99 31.91 -11.98
N GLU A 95 -21.52 32.95 -11.29
CA GLU A 95 -20.10 33.33 -11.30
C GLU A 95 -19.24 32.28 -10.59
N THR A 96 -19.72 31.77 -9.46
CA THR A 96 -19.10 30.69 -8.71
C THR A 96 -19.04 29.40 -9.54
N LEU A 97 -20.12 29.07 -10.26
CA LEU A 97 -20.15 27.90 -11.15
C LEU A 97 -19.11 28.00 -12.28
N VAL A 98 -18.96 29.18 -12.89
CA VAL A 98 -17.92 29.43 -13.92
C VAL A 98 -16.52 29.18 -13.35
N GLN A 99 -16.23 29.70 -12.16
CA GLN A 99 -14.92 29.53 -11.52
C GLN A 99 -14.66 28.08 -11.06
N LYS A 100 -15.71 27.38 -10.61
CA LYS A 100 -15.62 26.02 -10.05
C LYS A 100 -15.46 24.94 -11.12
N TYR A 101 -16.02 25.12 -12.32
CA TYR A 101 -16.07 24.05 -13.32
C TYR A 101 -15.25 24.30 -14.59
N ASP A 102 -14.43 25.37 -14.62
CA ASP A 102 -13.58 25.74 -15.77
C ASP A 102 -14.37 25.81 -17.10
N VAL A 103 -15.49 26.55 -17.07
CA VAL A 103 -16.36 26.80 -18.22
C VAL A 103 -16.31 28.29 -18.60
N ASP A 104 -16.76 28.65 -19.80
CA ASP A 104 -16.71 30.03 -20.30
C ASP A 104 -17.90 30.87 -19.81
N GLU A 105 -19.05 30.25 -19.62
CA GLU A 105 -20.29 30.91 -19.18
C GLU A 105 -21.17 29.95 -18.38
N ALA A 106 -21.94 30.49 -17.43
CA ALA A 106 -23.04 29.77 -16.79
C ALA A 106 -24.35 30.55 -16.97
N LEU A 107 -25.44 29.84 -17.26
CA LEU A 107 -26.78 30.40 -17.45
C LEU A 107 -27.84 29.54 -16.76
N TYR A 108 -29.03 30.10 -16.56
CA TYR A 108 -30.18 29.36 -16.05
C TYR A 108 -30.94 28.60 -17.16
N VAL A 109 -31.61 27.51 -16.79
CA VAL A 109 -32.28 26.58 -17.71
C VAL A 109 -33.43 27.21 -18.51
N ASP A 110 -34.03 28.30 -18.05
CA ASP A 110 -35.03 29.08 -18.81
C ASP A 110 -34.46 29.67 -20.10
N ARG A 111 -33.14 29.91 -20.15
CA ARG A 111 -32.43 30.40 -21.34
C ARG A 111 -32.12 29.30 -22.34
N LEU A 112 -32.16 28.02 -21.94
CA LEU A 112 -31.74 26.87 -22.76
C LEU A 112 -32.45 26.82 -24.14
N PRO A 113 -33.79 26.93 -24.26
CA PRO A 113 -34.45 26.89 -25.58
C PRO A 113 -33.99 28.02 -26.51
N SER A 114 -33.72 29.21 -25.95
CA SER A 114 -33.28 30.38 -26.71
C SER A 114 -31.84 30.27 -27.22
N VAL A 115 -31.00 29.48 -26.55
CA VAL A 115 -29.62 29.21 -26.97
C VAL A 115 -29.62 28.12 -28.05
N LEU A 116 -30.31 27.01 -27.80
CA LEU A 116 -30.35 25.88 -28.74
C LEU A 116 -30.99 26.24 -30.08
N SER A 117 -32.05 27.06 -30.09
CA SER A 117 -32.74 27.46 -31.33
C SER A 117 -31.87 28.32 -32.28
N LYS A 118 -30.78 28.91 -31.78
CA LYS A 118 -29.82 29.66 -32.60
C LYS A 118 -28.79 28.76 -33.29
N ALA A 119 -28.61 27.54 -32.80
CA ALA A 119 -27.64 26.62 -33.36
C ALA A 119 -28.13 26.08 -34.72
N PRO A 120 -27.24 25.98 -35.74
CA PRO A 120 -27.61 25.45 -37.05
C PRO A 120 -27.94 23.95 -37.02
N ILE A 121 -27.35 23.23 -36.06
CA ILE A 121 -27.55 21.81 -35.76
C ILE A 121 -27.16 21.57 -34.30
N VAL A 122 -27.92 20.72 -33.60
CA VAL A 122 -27.66 20.32 -32.22
C VAL A 122 -27.26 18.85 -32.16
N TYR A 123 -26.03 18.59 -31.73
CA TYR A 123 -25.47 17.26 -31.49
C TYR A 123 -25.81 16.79 -30.08
N THR A 124 -26.12 15.51 -29.91
CA THR A 124 -26.43 14.95 -28.60
C THR A 124 -26.13 13.45 -28.56
N LEU A 125 -26.14 12.85 -27.36
CA LEU A 125 -25.90 11.42 -27.21
C LEU A 125 -27.17 10.62 -27.50
N PRO A 126 -27.06 9.32 -27.89
CA PRO A 126 -28.23 8.47 -28.16
C PRO A 126 -29.23 8.36 -27.01
N ILE A 127 -28.76 8.52 -25.77
CA ILE A 127 -29.56 8.43 -24.55
C ILE A 127 -30.36 9.71 -24.25
N THR A 128 -30.05 10.82 -24.91
CA THR A 128 -30.65 12.12 -24.59
C THR A 128 -32.05 12.22 -25.21
N PRO A 129 -33.11 12.52 -24.42
CA PRO A 129 -34.44 12.74 -24.95
C PRO A 129 -34.46 13.97 -25.87
N THR A 130 -34.96 13.81 -27.10
CA THR A 130 -35.01 14.87 -28.12
C THR A 130 -36.41 15.40 -28.40
N ASP A 131 -37.44 14.73 -27.89
CA ASP A 131 -38.87 15.04 -28.10
C ASP A 131 -39.35 16.29 -27.35
N GLN A 132 -38.58 16.76 -26.37
CA GLN A 132 -38.97 17.85 -25.47
C GLN A 132 -38.57 19.26 -25.96
N LEU A 133 -37.77 19.37 -27.04
CA LEU A 133 -37.24 20.64 -27.53
C LEU A 133 -37.38 20.74 -29.05
N ASP A 134 -37.94 21.86 -29.52
CA ASP A 134 -38.11 22.18 -30.95
C ASP A 134 -36.84 22.79 -31.53
N VAL A 135 -35.88 21.92 -31.89
CA VAL A 135 -34.57 22.30 -32.43
C VAL A 135 -34.16 21.36 -33.56
N ARG A 136 -33.22 21.80 -34.41
CA ARG A 136 -32.68 20.96 -35.48
C ARG A 136 -31.65 19.97 -34.93
N TRP A 137 -32.11 18.79 -34.58
CA TRP A 137 -31.27 17.69 -34.09
C TRP A 137 -30.37 17.08 -35.17
N CYS A 138 -29.21 16.57 -34.74
CA CYS A 138 -28.30 15.78 -35.57
C CYS A 138 -28.88 14.41 -35.95
N SER A 139 -28.29 13.75 -36.95
CA SER A 139 -28.72 12.42 -37.39
C SER A 139 -28.32 11.32 -36.40
N GLU A 140 -28.92 10.13 -36.48
CA GLU A 140 -28.51 8.98 -35.66
C GLU A 140 -27.04 8.58 -35.87
N GLN A 141 -26.52 8.76 -37.09
CA GLN A 141 -25.10 8.53 -37.38
C GLN A 141 -24.21 9.55 -36.66
N ASP A 142 -24.65 10.81 -36.56
CA ASP A 142 -23.95 11.85 -35.80
C ASP A 142 -23.96 11.57 -34.29
N LYS A 143 -25.09 11.11 -33.74
CA LYS A 143 -25.18 10.69 -32.33
C LYS A 143 -24.19 9.56 -32.04
N LYS A 144 -24.09 8.57 -32.94
CA LYS A 144 -23.11 7.47 -32.84
C LYS A 144 -21.67 7.96 -32.95
N ALA A 145 -21.40 8.90 -33.85
CA ALA A 145 -20.08 9.52 -34.00
C ALA A 145 -19.67 10.28 -32.73
N LEU A 146 -20.59 11.05 -32.12
CA LEU A 146 -20.35 11.72 -30.85
C LEU A 146 -20.09 10.73 -29.72
N TYR A 147 -20.91 9.69 -29.58
CA TYR A 147 -20.66 8.63 -28.59
C TYR A 147 -19.29 7.97 -28.78
N THR A 148 -18.89 7.71 -30.04
CA THR A 148 -17.57 7.15 -30.37
C THR A 148 -16.44 8.10 -29.99
N ALA A 149 -16.62 9.42 -30.20
CA ALA A 149 -15.66 10.43 -29.80
C ALA A 149 -15.45 10.46 -28.28
N PHE A 150 -16.54 10.36 -27.50
CA PHE A 150 -16.45 10.17 -26.05
C PHE A 150 -15.74 8.88 -25.67
N ALA A 151 -16.06 7.77 -26.32
CA ALA A 151 -15.47 6.47 -26.01
C ALA A 151 -13.94 6.45 -26.25
N GLU A 152 -13.47 7.02 -27.37
CA GLU A 152 -12.03 7.10 -27.65
C GLU A 152 -11.32 8.12 -26.74
N ALA A 153 -11.97 9.23 -26.37
CA ALA A 153 -11.42 10.19 -25.42
C ALA A 153 -11.28 9.58 -24.02
N ARG A 154 -12.29 8.87 -23.52
CA ARG A 154 -12.29 8.20 -22.21
C ARG A 154 -11.38 6.97 -22.15
N ALA A 155 -11.08 6.33 -23.29
CA ALA A 155 -10.27 5.12 -23.31
C ALA A 155 -8.83 5.35 -22.80
N ILE A 156 -8.20 6.45 -23.20
CA ILE A 156 -6.85 6.84 -22.75
C ILE A 156 -7.00 7.72 -21.52
N LYS A 157 -6.39 7.39 -20.38
CA LYS A 157 -6.53 8.20 -19.16
C LYS A 157 -5.43 9.24 -19.09
N SER A 158 -5.82 10.46 -18.72
CA SER A 158 -4.92 11.56 -18.37
C SER A 158 -4.33 11.32 -16.98
N ASP A 159 -3.18 11.91 -16.64
CA ASP A 159 -2.49 11.65 -15.36
C ASP A 159 -3.38 11.86 -14.13
N TRP A 160 -4.23 12.88 -14.15
CA TRP A 160 -5.18 13.14 -13.05
C TRP A 160 -6.31 12.10 -12.99
N GLU A 161 -6.78 11.56 -14.12
CA GLU A 161 -7.78 10.46 -14.15
C GLU A 161 -7.16 9.21 -13.52
N VAL A 162 -5.89 8.95 -13.83
CA VAL A 162 -5.10 7.87 -13.22
C VAL A 162 -5.00 8.08 -11.71
N ASP A 163 -4.78 9.30 -11.23
CA ASP A 163 -4.71 9.60 -9.79
C ASP A 163 -6.03 9.34 -9.07
N MET A 164 -7.18 9.67 -9.69
CA MET A 164 -8.50 9.37 -9.14
C MET A 164 -8.74 7.87 -9.05
N ILE A 165 -8.41 7.12 -10.10
CA ILE A 165 -8.54 5.65 -10.13
C ILE A 165 -7.56 5.00 -9.14
N ARG A 166 -6.35 5.55 -8.97
CA ARG A 166 -5.37 5.11 -7.96
C ARG A 166 -5.91 5.32 -6.55
N LYS A 167 -6.58 6.46 -6.29
CA LYS A 167 -7.24 6.73 -5.00
C LYS A 167 -8.38 5.74 -4.73
N ALA A 168 -9.23 5.45 -5.72
CA ALA A 168 -10.28 4.44 -5.61
C ALA A 168 -9.68 3.04 -5.33
N ASN A 169 -8.66 2.64 -6.09
CA ASN A 169 -7.94 1.37 -5.90
C ASN A 169 -7.36 1.23 -4.50
N ARG A 170 -6.77 2.29 -3.95
CA ARG A 170 -6.21 2.27 -2.59
C ARG A 170 -7.29 2.05 -1.53
N ILE A 171 -8.41 2.76 -1.64
CA ILE A 171 -9.51 2.66 -0.68
C ILE A 171 -10.10 1.24 -0.69
N SER A 172 -10.41 0.74 -1.89
CA SER A 172 -10.86 -0.65 -2.09
C SER A 172 -9.82 -1.65 -1.60
N SER A 173 -8.52 -1.38 -1.83
CA SER A 173 -7.45 -2.28 -1.38
C SER A 173 -7.35 -2.35 0.15
N ASP A 174 -7.42 -1.22 0.86
CA ASP A 174 -7.48 -1.21 2.34
C ASP A 174 -8.71 -1.98 2.82
N ALA A 175 -9.88 -1.76 2.20
CA ALA A 175 -11.11 -2.47 2.55
C ALA A 175 -10.96 -4.00 2.39
N HIS A 176 -10.45 -4.49 1.26
CA HIS A 176 -10.15 -5.92 1.04
C HIS A 176 -9.23 -6.51 2.12
N VAL A 177 -8.17 -5.79 2.51
CA VAL A 177 -7.26 -6.20 3.61
C VAL A 177 -8.02 -6.32 4.93
N LYS A 178 -8.98 -5.43 5.21
CA LYS A 178 -9.83 -5.52 6.41
C LYS A 178 -10.76 -6.73 6.36
N LEU A 179 -11.32 -7.06 5.20
CA LEU A 179 -12.15 -8.25 5.04
C LEU A 179 -11.37 -9.53 5.35
N MET A 180 -10.14 -9.64 4.84
CA MET A 180 -9.25 -10.77 5.13
C MET A 180 -9.01 -10.90 6.64
N LYS A 181 -8.78 -9.80 7.35
CA LYS A 181 -8.56 -9.83 8.81
C LYS A 181 -9.82 -10.11 9.62
N ALA A 182 -10.98 -9.75 9.11
CA ALA A 182 -12.26 -9.92 9.79
C ALA A 182 -12.92 -11.28 9.53
N SER A 183 -12.48 -12.00 8.48
CA SER A 183 -13.04 -13.31 8.13
C SER A 183 -12.71 -14.37 9.18
N HIS A 184 -13.73 -15.05 9.66
CA HIS A 184 -13.61 -16.16 10.60
C HIS A 184 -14.85 -17.07 10.54
N VAL A 185 -14.72 -18.31 11.02
CA VAL A 185 -15.87 -19.21 11.19
C VAL A 185 -16.87 -18.58 12.16
N GLY A 186 -18.14 -18.52 11.75
CA GLY A 186 -19.22 -17.87 12.49
C GLY A 186 -19.56 -16.47 11.99
N SER A 187 -18.74 -15.89 11.10
CA SER A 187 -19.11 -14.68 10.36
C SER A 187 -20.03 -14.98 9.16
N SER A 188 -20.36 -13.98 8.34
CA SER A 188 -21.21 -14.15 7.15
C SER A 188 -20.77 -13.30 5.96
N GLU A 189 -21.20 -13.69 4.76
CA GLU A 189 -21.03 -12.88 3.54
C GLU A 189 -21.58 -11.46 3.73
N ALA A 190 -22.69 -11.31 4.45
CA ALA A 190 -23.32 -10.01 4.73
C ALA A 190 -22.44 -9.12 5.61
N GLN A 191 -21.77 -9.69 6.61
CA GLN A 191 -20.86 -8.94 7.47
C GLN A 191 -19.63 -8.44 6.71
N LEU A 192 -19.07 -9.27 5.83
CA LEU A 192 -17.96 -8.86 4.97
C LEU A 192 -18.40 -7.81 3.94
N HIS A 193 -19.58 -7.96 3.34
CA HIS A 193 -20.18 -6.92 2.49
C HIS A 193 -20.27 -5.59 3.25
N ALA A 194 -20.91 -5.59 4.42
CA ALA A 194 -21.11 -4.38 5.22
C ALA A 194 -19.78 -3.74 5.65
N LEU A 195 -18.79 -4.56 6.01
CA LEU A 195 -17.46 -4.07 6.36
C LEU A 195 -16.79 -3.38 5.16
N PHE A 196 -16.90 -3.94 3.95
CA PHE A 196 -16.34 -3.30 2.75
C PHE A 196 -16.95 -1.90 2.54
N LEU A 197 -18.28 -1.79 2.60
CA LEU A 197 -18.97 -0.50 2.46
C LEU A 197 -18.52 0.51 3.53
N TYR A 198 -18.43 0.06 4.79
CA TYR A 198 -17.98 0.90 5.90
C TYR A 198 -16.54 1.40 5.69
N GLU A 199 -15.62 0.50 5.32
CA GLU A 199 -14.21 0.80 5.14
C GLU A 199 -13.97 1.74 3.95
N SER A 200 -14.76 1.60 2.88
CA SER A 200 -14.74 2.53 1.74
C SER A 200 -15.31 3.90 2.11
N ALA A 201 -16.51 3.93 2.69
CA ALA A 201 -17.20 5.18 3.03
C ALA A 201 -16.42 6.03 4.04
N ARG A 202 -15.83 5.43 5.07
CA ARG A 202 -15.04 6.17 6.08
C ARG A 202 -13.78 6.83 5.50
N GLN A 203 -13.33 6.41 4.31
CA GLN A 203 -12.18 6.96 3.60
C GLN A 203 -12.58 7.98 2.52
N GLY A 204 -13.87 8.32 2.43
CA GLY A 204 -14.41 9.30 1.48
C GLY A 204 -14.94 8.72 0.17
N ALA A 205 -15.02 7.39 0.03
CA ALA A 205 -15.63 6.72 -1.12
C ALA A 205 -16.98 6.08 -0.70
N PHE A 206 -18.02 6.90 -0.61
CA PHE A 206 -19.33 6.45 -0.12
C PHE A 206 -20.00 5.46 -1.09
N PHE A 207 -19.92 5.73 -2.39
CA PHE A 207 -20.50 4.89 -3.42
C PHE A 207 -19.55 3.77 -3.86
N GLN A 208 -20.16 2.65 -4.27
CA GLN A 208 -19.43 1.54 -4.86
C GLN A 208 -19.59 1.59 -6.38
N ALA A 209 -18.54 1.24 -7.11
CA ALA A 209 -18.56 1.24 -8.57
C ALA A 209 -19.56 0.20 -9.12
N TYR A 210 -19.83 -0.85 -8.34
CA TYR A 210 -20.82 -1.89 -8.59
C TYR A 210 -21.22 -2.53 -7.25
N TYR A 211 -22.28 -3.34 -7.28
CA TYR A 211 -22.73 -4.07 -6.10
C TYR A 211 -21.68 -5.12 -5.69
N PRO A 212 -21.09 -5.06 -4.46
CA PRO A 212 -20.09 -6.01 -4.03
C PRO A 212 -20.57 -7.46 -4.09
N ILE A 213 -19.73 -8.35 -4.61
CA ILE A 213 -19.95 -9.78 -4.72
C ILE A 213 -19.15 -10.47 -3.61
N VAL A 214 -19.83 -11.17 -2.71
CA VAL A 214 -19.19 -11.87 -1.59
C VAL A 214 -19.71 -13.30 -1.55
N GLY A 215 -18.96 -14.24 -2.10
CA GLY A 215 -19.37 -15.64 -2.23
C GLY A 215 -18.46 -16.59 -1.46
N VAL A 216 -19.00 -17.32 -0.47
CA VAL A 216 -18.29 -18.38 0.24
C VAL A 216 -18.52 -19.76 -0.40
N GLY A 217 -17.47 -20.58 -0.47
CA GLY A 217 -17.53 -21.95 -0.98
C GLY A 217 -18.13 -22.00 -2.39
N LYS A 218 -19.19 -22.78 -2.58
CA LYS A 218 -19.84 -22.92 -3.90
C LYS A 218 -20.41 -21.61 -4.46
N ASN A 219 -20.72 -20.62 -3.62
CA ASN A 219 -21.20 -19.32 -4.09
C ASN A 219 -20.11 -18.58 -4.89
N ALA A 220 -18.82 -18.82 -4.59
CA ALA A 220 -17.71 -18.28 -5.37
C ALA A 220 -17.69 -18.75 -6.84
N ALA A 221 -18.42 -19.82 -7.19
CA ALA A 221 -18.58 -20.27 -8.58
C ALA A 221 -19.63 -19.45 -9.37
N THR A 222 -20.37 -18.55 -8.73
CA THR A 222 -21.37 -17.69 -9.38
C THR A 222 -20.78 -16.29 -9.63
N LEU A 223 -20.54 -15.95 -10.90
CA LEU A 223 -19.74 -14.77 -11.28
C LEU A 223 -20.26 -13.44 -10.71
N HIS A 224 -21.56 -13.15 -10.87
CA HIS A 224 -22.22 -11.96 -10.32
C HIS A 224 -23.19 -12.35 -9.18
N TYR A 225 -22.66 -13.02 -8.16
CA TYR A 225 -23.44 -13.40 -6.98
C TYR A 225 -23.82 -12.17 -6.15
N ASN A 226 -25.10 -11.99 -5.85
CA ASN A 226 -25.61 -10.79 -5.18
C ASN A 226 -26.41 -11.06 -3.90
N LYS A 227 -26.55 -12.31 -3.47
CA LYS A 227 -27.33 -12.65 -2.26
C LYS A 227 -26.59 -12.26 -0.98
N ASN A 228 -25.26 -12.42 -0.96
CA ASN A 228 -24.33 -12.07 0.11
C ASN A 228 -24.90 -12.31 1.53
N ASN A 229 -25.45 -13.49 1.78
CA ASN A 229 -26.15 -13.80 3.02
C ASN A 229 -25.81 -15.18 3.60
N ALA A 230 -24.91 -15.93 2.98
CA ALA A 230 -24.51 -17.23 3.50
C ALA A 230 -23.59 -17.08 4.73
N PRO A 231 -23.75 -17.94 5.74
CA PRO A 231 -22.82 -18.01 6.86
C PRO A 231 -21.50 -18.68 6.46
N LEU A 232 -20.40 -18.22 7.06
CA LEU A 232 -19.07 -18.83 6.95
C LEU A 232 -18.94 -19.94 8.00
N LEU A 233 -19.19 -21.19 7.60
CA LEU A 233 -19.34 -22.32 8.52
C LEU A 233 -18.11 -23.23 8.61
N ASP A 234 -17.23 -23.22 7.61
CA ASP A 234 -16.08 -24.11 7.54
C ASP A 234 -14.81 -23.30 7.26
N ALA A 235 -13.79 -23.50 8.10
CA ALA A 235 -12.49 -22.84 8.01
C ALA A 235 -11.75 -23.15 6.69
N ASN A 236 -12.05 -24.27 6.04
CA ASN A 236 -11.42 -24.69 4.78
C ASN A 236 -12.07 -24.11 3.53
N GLN A 237 -13.23 -23.44 3.67
CA GLN A 237 -13.87 -22.78 2.53
C GLN A 237 -13.10 -21.53 2.11
N LEU A 238 -13.14 -21.24 0.82
CA LEU A 238 -12.70 -19.96 0.30
C LEU A 238 -13.86 -18.96 0.30
N VAL A 239 -13.52 -17.69 0.50
CA VAL A 239 -14.39 -16.54 0.23
C VAL A 239 -13.83 -15.83 -0.98
N LEU A 240 -14.64 -15.67 -2.03
CA LEU A 240 -14.36 -14.77 -3.14
C LEU A 240 -15.07 -13.46 -2.85
N VAL A 241 -14.28 -12.39 -2.75
CA VAL A 241 -14.78 -11.02 -2.67
C VAL A 241 -14.37 -10.30 -3.92
N ASP A 242 -15.35 -9.86 -4.68
CA ASP A 242 -15.20 -8.97 -5.83
C ASP A 242 -15.93 -7.67 -5.50
N ALA A 243 -15.15 -6.63 -5.18
CA ALA A 243 -15.68 -5.36 -4.71
C ALA A 243 -14.73 -4.19 -5.01
N GLY A 244 -15.31 -3.07 -5.44
CA GLY A 244 -14.58 -1.84 -5.72
C GLY A 244 -15.43 -0.60 -5.46
N CYS A 245 -14.83 0.40 -4.81
CA CYS A 245 -15.43 1.71 -4.60
C CYS A 245 -15.28 2.61 -5.83
N GLU A 246 -16.04 3.70 -5.87
CA GLU A 246 -15.78 4.82 -6.77
C GLU A 246 -15.40 6.10 -6.00
N VAL A 247 -14.56 6.93 -6.61
CA VAL A 247 -14.19 8.25 -6.10
C VAL A 247 -14.48 9.27 -7.19
N ASP A 248 -15.43 10.16 -6.93
CA ASP A 248 -15.92 11.14 -7.92
C ASP A 248 -16.23 10.46 -9.28
N CYS A 249 -17.05 9.41 -9.22
CA CYS A 249 -17.40 8.50 -10.33
C CYS A 249 -16.25 7.66 -10.92
N TYR A 250 -14.99 7.83 -10.53
CA TYR A 250 -13.90 6.97 -11.02
C TYR A 250 -13.86 5.65 -10.26
N ALA A 251 -14.04 4.55 -11.00
CA ALA A 251 -14.18 3.21 -10.46
C ALA A 251 -12.84 2.55 -10.12
N SER A 252 -12.90 1.63 -9.16
CA SER A 252 -11.95 0.55 -8.97
C SER A 252 -12.68 -0.78 -9.05
N ASP A 253 -11.95 -1.86 -9.33
CA ASP A 253 -12.52 -3.20 -9.50
C ASP A 253 -11.51 -4.24 -9.01
N ILE A 254 -11.76 -4.87 -7.87
CA ILE A 254 -10.77 -5.74 -7.23
C ILE A 254 -11.45 -7.01 -6.76
N THR A 255 -10.93 -8.14 -7.23
CA THR A 255 -11.28 -9.46 -6.72
C THR A 255 -10.11 -10.07 -5.94
N ARG A 256 -10.42 -10.54 -4.72
CA ARG A 256 -9.53 -11.36 -3.89
C ARG A 256 -10.25 -12.57 -3.33
N VAL A 257 -9.49 -13.65 -3.21
CA VAL A 257 -9.95 -14.92 -2.68
C VAL A 257 -9.07 -15.33 -1.52
N PHE A 258 -9.68 -15.71 -0.40
CA PHE A 258 -8.95 -16.06 0.81
C PHE A 258 -9.70 -17.12 1.63
N PRO A 259 -9.00 -17.95 2.42
CA PRO A 259 -9.61 -19.01 3.22
C PRO A 259 -10.28 -18.46 4.46
N VAL A 260 -11.50 -18.91 4.79
CA VAL A 260 -12.26 -18.48 5.98
C VAL A 260 -11.43 -18.61 7.27
N GLY A 261 -10.65 -19.68 7.41
CA GLY A 261 -9.81 -19.95 8.58
C GLY A 261 -8.39 -19.38 8.51
N GLY A 262 -8.04 -18.60 7.48
CA GLY A 262 -6.72 -18.01 7.33
C GLY A 262 -5.63 -18.95 6.79
N LYS A 263 -5.95 -20.19 6.44
CA LYS A 263 -5.03 -21.14 5.78
C LYS A 263 -5.69 -21.86 4.61
N PHE A 264 -5.00 -21.94 3.48
CA PHE A 264 -5.50 -22.63 2.30
C PHE A 264 -5.47 -24.14 2.53
N SER A 265 -6.56 -24.83 2.21
CA SER A 265 -6.55 -26.29 2.09
C SER A 265 -5.68 -26.73 0.91
N PRO A 266 -5.18 -27.98 0.89
CA PRO A 266 -4.36 -28.48 -0.23
C PRO A 266 -5.06 -28.31 -1.59
N GLU A 267 -6.36 -28.58 -1.66
CA GLU A 267 -7.16 -28.43 -2.88
C GLU A 267 -7.29 -26.97 -3.30
N ALA A 268 -7.61 -26.09 -2.34
CA ALA A 268 -7.72 -24.65 -2.59
C ALA A 268 -6.40 -24.05 -3.06
N ARG A 269 -5.28 -24.48 -2.46
CA ARG A 269 -3.93 -24.00 -2.77
C ARG A 269 -3.54 -24.31 -4.22
N VAL A 270 -3.92 -25.49 -4.73
CA VAL A 270 -3.70 -25.87 -6.14
C VAL A 270 -4.48 -24.96 -7.08
N ILE A 271 -5.80 -24.83 -6.89
CA ILE A 271 -6.64 -24.01 -7.79
C ILE A 271 -6.25 -22.53 -7.72
N TYR A 272 -5.93 -22.03 -6.53
CA TYR A 272 -5.45 -20.67 -6.35
C TYR A 272 -4.14 -20.41 -7.11
N SER A 273 -3.20 -21.35 -7.03
CA SER A 273 -1.91 -21.24 -7.74
C SER A 273 -2.12 -21.19 -9.26
N ILE A 274 -3.02 -22.01 -9.82
CA ILE A 274 -3.36 -21.97 -11.25
C ILE A 274 -3.83 -20.57 -11.66
N VAL A 275 -4.75 -19.97 -10.90
CA VAL A 275 -5.29 -18.64 -11.22
C VAL A 275 -4.23 -17.54 -11.05
N LEU A 276 -3.37 -17.66 -10.04
CA LEU A 276 -2.25 -16.74 -9.84
C LEU A 276 -1.25 -16.80 -11.00
N ASP A 277 -0.96 -18.00 -11.50
CA ASP A 277 -0.10 -18.23 -12.66
C ASP A 277 -0.74 -17.70 -13.94
N MET A 278 -2.06 -17.87 -14.11
CA MET A 278 -2.82 -17.24 -15.21
C MET A 278 -2.63 -15.71 -15.18
N GLN A 279 -2.76 -15.07 -14.02
CA GLN A 279 -2.62 -13.61 -13.89
C GLN A 279 -1.19 -13.15 -14.19
N LYS A 280 -0.19 -13.83 -13.63
CA LYS A 280 1.23 -13.54 -13.88
C LYS A 280 1.56 -13.65 -15.37
N ALA A 281 1.08 -14.70 -16.05
CA ALA A 281 1.26 -14.87 -17.48
C ALA A 281 0.56 -13.78 -18.31
N CYS A 282 -0.62 -13.31 -17.89
CA CYS A 282 -1.28 -12.18 -18.54
C CYS A 282 -0.45 -10.89 -18.46
N PHE A 283 0.12 -10.61 -17.28
CA PHE A 283 0.93 -9.42 -17.03
C PHE A 283 2.19 -9.34 -17.89
N GLU A 284 2.85 -10.47 -18.19
CA GLU A 284 4.01 -10.50 -19.10
C GLU A 284 3.69 -9.96 -20.51
N HIS A 285 2.42 -9.93 -20.88
CA HIS A 285 1.93 -9.44 -22.17
C HIS A 285 1.22 -8.07 -22.10
N CYS A 286 1.04 -7.51 -20.90
CA CYS A 286 0.34 -6.24 -20.73
C CYS A 286 1.25 -5.05 -21.08
N LYS A 287 1.24 -4.65 -22.35
CA LYS A 287 1.93 -3.46 -22.88
C LYS A 287 1.27 -2.96 -24.16
N ALA A 288 1.60 -1.74 -24.58
CA ALA A 288 1.09 -1.17 -25.81
C ALA A 288 1.39 -2.06 -27.05
N GLY A 289 0.43 -2.14 -27.97
CA GLY A 289 0.52 -2.89 -29.22
C GLY A 289 0.17 -4.39 -29.12
N VAL A 290 -0.22 -4.89 -27.94
CA VAL A 290 -0.67 -6.27 -27.77
C VAL A 290 -2.19 -6.37 -27.88
N ALA A 291 -2.67 -7.27 -28.74
CA ALA A 291 -4.09 -7.56 -28.88
C ALA A 291 -4.68 -8.19 -27.59
N TRP A 292 -5.78 -7.65 -27.07
CA TRP A 292 -6.41 -8.15 -25.83
C TRP A 292 -6.82 -9.63 -25.91
N GLU A 293 -7.28 -10.07 -27.09
CA GLU A 293 -7.63 -11.47 -27.35
C GLU A 293 -6.45 -12.42 -27.15
N LYS A 294 -5.21 -11.98 -27.41
CA LYS A 294 -4.01 -12.77 -27.18
C LYS A 294 -3.81 -13.04 -25.69
N ILE A 295 -4.00 -12.01 -24.85
CA ILE A 295 -3.86 -12.12 -23.39
C ILE A 295 -4.88 -13.11 -22.83
N HIS A 296 -6.13 -13.06 -23.32
CA HIS A 296 -7.15 -14.03 -22.93
C HIS A 296 -6.79 -15.46 -23.34
N ARG A 297 -6.26 -15.68 -24.55
CA ARG A 297 -5.82 -17.01 -24.99
C ARG A 297 -4.65 -17.54 -24.16
N VAL A 298 -3.71 -16.68 -23.76
CA VAL A 298 -2.64 -17.05 -22.81
C VAL A 298 -3.22 -17.52 -21.48
N ALA A 299 -4.19 -16.80 -20.92
CA ALA A 299 -4.87 -17.24 -19.70
C ALA A 299 -5.55 -18.62 -19.87
N MET A 300 -6.21 -18.87 -21.01
CA MET A 300 -6.82 -20.17 -21.29
C MET A 300 -5.79 -21.29 -21.41
N GLU A 301 -4.63 -21.04 -22.03
CA GLU A 301 -3.55 -22.02 -22.14
C GLU A 301 -2.98 -22.39 -20.77
N VAL A 302 -2.73 -21.41 -19.91
CA VAL A 302 -2.22 -21.63 -18.54
C VAL A 302 -3.27 -22.34 -17.68
N ALA A 303 -4.55 -21.99 -17.81
CA ALA A 303 -5.64 -22.69 -17.14
C ALA A 303 -5.68 -24.17 -17.56
N CYS A 304 -5.52 -24.45 -18.86
CA CYS A 304 -5.48 -25.81 -19.38
C CYS A 304 -4.34 -26.62 -18.76
N ASP A 305 -3.12 -26.06 -18.76
CA ASP A 305 -1.94 -26.71 -18.20
C ASP A 305 -2.12 -27.01 -16.71
N GLY A 306 -2.54 -26.00 -15.93
CA GLY A 306 -2.75 -26.18 -14.49
C GLY A 306 -3.85 -27.20 -14.16
N LEU A 307 -4.95 -27.21 -14.91
CA LEU A 307 -6.03 -28.19 -14.71
C LEU A 307 -5.62 -29.61 -15.14
N MET A 308 -4.71 -29.75 -16.11
CA MET A 308 -4.11 -31.04 -16.48
C MET A 308 -3.14 -31.54 -15.40
N GLU A 309 -2.30 -30.65 -14.84
CA GLU A 309 -1.39 -30.98 -13.73
C GLU A 309 -2.15 -31.37 -12.46
N ALA A 310 -3.28 -30.72 -12.18
CA ALA A 310 -4.20 -31.09 -11.11
C ALA A 310 -4.95 -32.42 -11.39
N GLY A 311 -4.81 -33.00 -12.58
CA GLY A 311 -5.46 -34.24 -13.01
C GLY A 311 -6.97 -34.11 -13.29
N ILE A 312 -7.50 -32.88 -13.32
CA ILE A 312 -8.92 -32.60 -13.64
C ILE A 312 -9.16 -32.79 -15.14
N LEU A 313 -8.23 -32.27 -15.96
CA LEU A 313 -8.22 -32.48 -17.40
C LEU A 313 -7.23 -33.59 -17.78
N VAL A 314 -7.60 -34.43 -18.75
CA VAL A 314 -6.79 -35.57 -19.20
C VAL A 314 -6.82 -35.68 -20.72
N GLY A 315 -5.72 -36.17 -21.31
CA GLY A 315 -5.60 -36.36 -22.77
C GLY A 315 -4.64 -35.36 -23.42
N ASP A 316 -4.87 -35.06 -24.71
CA ASP A 316 -4.04 -34.15 -25.48
C ASP A 316 -4.48 -32.68 -25.32
N LYS A 317 -3.53 -31.78 -25.03
CA LYS A 317 -3.80 -30.35 -24.80
C LYS A 317 -4.43 -29.67 -26.02
N GLN A 318 -3.99 -29.99 -27.23
CA GLN A 318 -4.50 -29.34 -28.44
C GLN A 318 -5.96 -29.75 -28.68
N GLU A 319 -6.28 -31.03 -28.48
CA GLU A 319 -7.67 -31.50 -28.58
C GLU A 319 -8.58 -30.83 -27.52
N ILE A 320 -8.11 -30.72 -26.27
CA ILE A 320 -8.85 -30.06 -25.17
C ILE A 320 -9.20 -28.61 -25.54
N MET A 321 -8.23 -27.87 -26.06
CA MET A 321 -8.40 -26.48 -26.47
C MET A 321 -9.32 -26.36 -27.69
N GLN A 322 -9.17 -27.24 -28.69
CA GLN A 322 -10.01 -27.27 -29.90
C GLN A 322 -11.47 -27.57 -29.58
N HIS A 323 -11.74 -28.39 -28.56
CA HIS A 323 -13.08 -28.69 -28.08
C HIS A 323 -13.60 -27.70 -27.04
N HIS A 324 -12.85 -26.63 -26.74
CA HIS A 324 -13.22 -25.57 -25.80
C HIS A 324 -13.57 -26.06 -24.39
N VAL A 325 -13.01 -27.18 -23.93
CA VAL A 325 -13.33 -27.78 -22.62
C VAL A 325 -13.02 -26.82 -21.48
N VAL A 326 -11.92 -26.05 -21.61
CA VAL A 326 -11.47 -25.06 -20.62
C VAL A 326 -12.52 -23.96 -20.37
N ALA A 327 -13.37 -23.65 -21.36
CA ALA A 327 -14.41 -22.62 -21.22
C ALA A 327 -15.48 -22.98 -20.16
N ALA A 328 -15.60 -24.25 -19.78
CA ALA A 328 -16.46 -24.67 -18.67
C ALA A 328 -15.93 -24.21 -17.30
N PHE A 329 -14.62 -24.06 -17.19
CA PHE A 329 -13.91 -23.68 -15.96
C PHE A 329 -13.53 -22.19 -15.94
N PHE A 330 -13.27 -21.59 -17.11
CA PHE A 330 -12.99 -20.17 -17.27
C PHE A 330 -13.96 -19.55 -18.31
N PRO A 331 -15.19 -19.21 -17.90
CA PRO A 331 -16.27 -18.87 -18.83
C PRO A 331 -16.35 -17.39 -19.21
N HIS A 332 -15.63 -16.48 -18.52
CA HIS A 332 -15.72 -15.03 -18.75
C HIS A 332 -14.45 -14.48 -19.42
N GLY A 333 -14.52 -13.23 -19.87
CA GLY A 333 -13.37 -12.53 -20.42
C GLY A 333 -12.27 -12.31 -19.37
N VAL A 334 -11.01 -12.21 -19.82
CA VAL A 334 -9.84 -12.00 -18.91
C VAL A 334 -9.82 -10.62 -18.25
N GLY A 335 -10.71 -9.72 -18.66
CA GLY A 335 -10.84 -8.38 -18.12
C GLY A 335 -11.39 -7.39 -19.14
N HIS A 336 -11.41 -6.12 -18.75
CA HIS A 336 -12.09 -5.05 -19.46
C HIS A 336 -11.48 -3.67 -19.20
N MET A 337 -11.92 -2.67 -19.96
CA MET A 337 -11.58 -1.27 -19.72
C MET A 337 -12.20 -0.82 -18.38
N LEU A 338 -11.49 0.06 -17.67
CA LEU A 338 -11.92 0.64 -16.39
C LEU A 338 -11.71 2.17 -16.42
N GLY A 339 -12.67 2.93 -15.87
CA GLY A 339 -12.62 4.40 -15.84
C GLY A 339 -13.74 4.99 -14.99
N LEU A 340 -14.57 5.85 -15.57
CA LEU A 340 -15.78 6.37 -14.92
C LEU A 340 -16.85 5.29 -14.71
N ASP A 341 -16.82 4.25 -15.53
CA ASP A 341 -17.68 3.08 -15.36
C ASP A 341 -16.77 1.87 -15.08
N VAL A 342 -17.26 0.92 -14.27
CA VAL A 342 -16.52 -0.32 -13.97
C VAL A 342 -16.21 -1.11 -15.26
N HIS A 343 -17.25 -1.31 -16.08
CA HIS A 343 -17.12 -1.77 -17.45
C HIS A 343 -17.09 -0.55 -18.37
N ASP A 344 -15.92 0.06 -18.51
CA ASP A 344 -15.75 1.32 -19.22
C ASP A 344 -15.97 1.17 -20.75
N VAL A 345 -16.24 2.30 -21.39
CA VAL A 345 -16.52 2.39 -22.82
C VAL A 345 -15.29 2.10 -23.70
N GLY A 346 -15.50 1.96 -25.01
CA GLY A 346 -14.41 1.87 -25.99
C GLY A 346 -13.80 0.48 -26.20
N GLY A 347 -14.35 -0.57 -25.61
CA GLY A 347 -13.85 -1.94 -25.79
C GLY A 347 -13.99 -2.50 -27.21
N TYR A 348 -15.01 -2.07 -27.96
CA TYR A 348 -15.28 -2.50 -29.34
C TYR A 348 -15.38 -1.28 -30.26
N PRO A 349 -14.26 -0.85 -30.86
CA PRO A 349 -14.26 0.22 -31.86
C PRO A 349 -15.20 -0.11 -33.04
N GLU A 350 -15.63 0.93 -33.76
CA GLU A 350 -16.48 0.74 -34.94
C GLU A 350 -15.80 -0.18 -35.97
N GLY A 351 -16.56 -1.17 -36.47
CA GLY A 351 -16.04 -2.21 -37.37
C GLY A 351 -15.47 -3.45 -36.67
N THR A 352 -15.38 -3.47 -35.34
CA THR A 352 -14.90 -4.63 -34.58
C THR A 352 -16.05 -5.52 -34.12
N GLU A 353 -16.10 -6.75 -34.62
CA GLU A 353 -17.08 -7.76 -34.18
C GLU A 353 -16.61 -8.57 -32.97
N ARG A 354 -17.58 -9.03 -32.16
CA ARG A 354 -17.35 -10.00 -31.09
C ARG A 354 -17.02 -11.37 -31.67
N ILE A 355 -16.12 -12.10 -31.02
CA ILE A 355 -15.81 -13.49 -31.35
C ILE A 355 -16.92 -14.38 -30.76
N SER A 356 -17.49 -15.31 -31.52
CA SER A 356 -18.59 -16.17 -31.06
C SER A 356 -18.14 -17.51 -30.44
N GLU A 357 -16.84 -17.73 -30.30
CA GLU A 357 -16.23 -18.94 -29.74
C GLU A 357 -16.50 -19.05 -28.20
N PRO A 358 -16.77 -20.25 -27.64
CA PRO A 358 -16.90 -20.44 -26.20
C PRO A 358 -15.66 -19.96 -25.41
N GLY A 359 -15.85 -19.45 -24.20
CA GLY A 359 -14.79 -18.86 -23.37
C GLY A 359 -14.46 -17.42 -23.75
N ILE A 360 -14.25 -17.14 -25.05
CA ILE A 360 -13.82 -15.81 -25.52
C ILE A 360 -14.99 -14.85 -25.85
N ARG A 361 -16.19 -15.36 -26.12
CA ARG A 361 -17.36 -14.54 -26.52
C ARG A 361 -17.79 -13.46 -25.54
N TYR A 362 -17.43 -13.62 -24.27
CA TYR A 362 -17.75 -12.66 -23.21
C TYR A 362 -16.64 -11.64 -22.96
N LEU A 363 -15.56 -11.63 -23.77
CA LEU A 363 -14.59 -10.54 -23.74
C LEU A 363 -15.30 -9.20 -23.89
N ARG A 364 -14.93 -8.23 -23.06
CA ARG A 364 -15.50 -6.87 -23.12
C ARG A 364 -14.68 -5.92 -23.98
N MET A 365 -13.54 -6.38 -24.48
CA MET A 365 -12.67 -5.62 -25.35
C MET A 365 -12.08 -6.48 -26.46
N ARG A 366 -12.00 -5.93 -27.66
CA ARG A 366 -11.25 -6.50 -28.79
C ARG A 366 -10.55 -5.39 -29.56
N ARG A 367 -9.38 -5.01 -29.06
CA ARG A 367 -8.46 -4.05 -29.69
C ARG A 367 -7.05 -4.26 -29.16
N ASP A 368 -6.09 -3.63 -29.81
CA ASP A 368 -4.73 -3.54 -29.29
C ASP A 368 -4.69 -2.59 -28.09
N LEU A 369 -3.98 -2.99 -27.05
CA LEU A 369 -3.69 -2.15 -25.91
C LEU A 369 -2.91 -0.92 -26.34
N LYS A 370 -3.23 0.23 -25.74
CA LYS A 370 -2.49 1.48 -25.91
C LYS A 370 -2.00 2.00 -24.57
N ALA A 371 -0.88 2.71 -24.57
CA ALA A 371 -0.42 3.42 -23.38
C ALA A 371 -1.51 4.41 -22.91
N GLY A 372 -1.73 4.46 -21.59
CA GLY A 372 -2.81 5.24 -20.97
C GLY A 372 -4.13 4.48 -20.79
N PHE A 373 -4.30 3.28 -21.35
CA PHE A 373 -5.46 2.45 -21.00
C PHE A 373 -5.35 1.98 -19.56
N ILE A 374 -6.48 1.97 -18.84
CA ILE A 374 -6.60 1.23 -17.59
C ILE A 374 -7.55 0.06 -17.83
N VAL A 375 -7.10 -1.13 -17.44
CA VAL A 375 -7.84 -2.38 -17.63
C VAL A 375 -7.81 -3.25 -16.36
N THR A 376 -8.83 -4.07 -16.19
CA THR A 376 -8.80 -5.19 -15.25
C THR A 376 -8.06 -6.39 -15.86
N VAL A 377 -7.37 -7.16 -15.02
CA VAL A 377 -6.83 -8.48 -15.37
C VAL A 377 -7.30 -9.46 -14.31
N GLU A 378 -8.35 -10.21 -14.66
CA GLU A 378 -9.20 -10.99 -13.75
C GLU A 378 -9.36 -12.46 -14.18
N PRO A 379 -8.30 -13.23 -14.44
CA PRO A 379 -8.45 -14.66 -14.70
C PRO A 379 -9.15 -15.38 -13.53
N GLY A 380 -9.85 -16.47 -13.85
CA GLY A 380 -10.49 -17.29 -12.82
C GLY A 380 -10.78 -18.73 -13.26
N VAL A 381 -10.90 -19.61 -12.27
CA VAL A 381 -11.27 -21.01 -12.42
C VAL A 381 -12.44 -21.32 -11.48
N TYR A 382 -13.53 -21.85 -12.04
CA TYR A 382 -14.79 -22.08 -11.33
C TYR A 382 -15.30 -23.50 -11.51
N PHE A 383 -15.88 -24.05 -10.46
CA PHE A 383 -16.53 -25.35 -10.41
C PHE A 383 -18.05 -25.18 -10.34
N CYS A 384 -18.63 -24.71 -11.45
CA CYS A 384 -20.07 -24.50 -11.59
C CYS A 384 -20.72 -25.67 -12.34
N ASP A 385 -21.60 -26.41 -11.67
CA ASP A 385 -22.28 -27.58 -12.25
C ASP A 385 -23.05 -27.25 -13.52
N PHE A 386 -23.71 -26.09 -13.56
CA PHE A 386 -24.45 -25.64 -14.73
C PHE A 386 -23.55 -25.47 -15.98
N LEU A 387 -22.28 -25.10 -15.79
CA LEU A 387 -21.33 -24.92 -16.90
C LEU A 387 -20.59 -26.21 -17.23
N ILE A 388 -20.25 -27.01 -16.22
CA ILE A 388 -19.42 -28.20 -16.37
C ILE A 388 -20.24 -29.42 -16.82
N ASP A 389 -21.45 -29.63 -16.27
CA ASP A 389 -22.25 -30.82 -16.56
C ASP A 389 -22.58 -30.99 -18.06
N PRO A 390 -22.90 -29.94 -18.84
CA PRO A 390 -23.09 -30.08 -20.29
C PRO A 390 -21.84 -30.60 -21.01
N VAL A 391 -20.65 -30.13 -20.62
CA VAL A 391 -19.38 -30.56 -21.23
C VAL A 391 -19.00 -31.96 -20.77
N LEU A 392 -19.26 -32.28 -19.50
CA LEU A 392 -19.00 -33.59 -18.92
C LEU A 392 -19.87 -34.70 -19.53
N ASN A 393 -21.11 -34.37 -19.91
CA ASN A 393 -22.05 -35.29 -20.52
C ASN A 393 -21.95 -35.37 -22.05
N ASP A 394 -21.14 -34.51 -22.68
CA ASP A 394 -20.87 -34.56 -24.11
C ASP A 394 -20.00 -35.79 -24.45
N PRO A 395 -20.37 -36.61 -25.45
CA PRO A 395 -19.65 -37.84 -25.77
C PRO A 395 -18.23 -37.62 -26.34
N VAL A 396 -17.92 -36.41 -26.81
CA VAL A 396 -16.61 -36.05 -27.40
C VAL A 396 -15.76 -35.29 -26.39
N ALA A 397 -16.29 -34.25 -25.77
CA ALA A 397 -15.58 -33.39 -24.83
C ALA A 397 -15.47 -34.00 -23.42
N GLY A 398 -16.46 -34.78 -22.99
CA GLY A 398 -16.49 -35.37 -21.65
C GLY A 398 -15.35 -36.35 -21.37
N LYS A 399 -14.74 -36.95 -22.42
CA LYS A 399 -13.58 -37.86 -22.27
C LYS A 399 -12.33 -37.16 -21.72
N TYR A 400 -12.26 -35.84 -21.84
CA TYR A 400 -11.12 -35.05 -21.35
C TYR A 400 -11.27 -34.62 -19.88
N ILE A 401 -12.38 -34.93 -19.21
CA ILE A 401 -12.61 -34.55 -17.80
C ILE A 401 -12.58 -35.80 -16.92
N ASN A 402 -11.65 -35.82 -15.96
CA ASN A 402 -11.60 -36.85 -14.93
C ASN A 402 -12.62 -36.55 -13.83
N LYS A 403 -13.69 -37.35 -13.76
CA LYS A 403 -14.80 -37.17 -12.80
C LYS A 403 -14.36 -37.25 -11.34
N ASP A 404 -13.43 -38.14 -11.01
CA ASP A 404 -12.99 -38.33 -9.62
C ASP A 404 -12.19 -37.13 -9.14
N MET A 405 -11.28 -36.63 -9.99
CA MET A 405 -10.50 -35.42 -9.70
C MET A 405 -11.39 -34.17 -9.71
N LEU A 406 -12.33 -34.05 -10.65
CA LEU A 406 -13.32 -32.97 -10.65
C LEU A 406 -14.08 -32.92 -9.32
N ASN A 407 -14.60 -34.06 -8.84
CA ASN A 407 -15.35 -34.15 -7.59
C ASN A 407 -14.49 -33.78 -6.37
N LYS A 408 -13.19 -34.06 -6.40
CA LYS A 408 -12.23 -33.65 -5.35
C LYS A 408 -12.12 -32.13 -5.24
N TYR A 409 -12.02 -31.41 -6.36
CA TYR A 409 -11.83 -29.95 -6.38
C TYR A 409 -13.12 -29.13 -6.36
N LYS A 410 -14.26 -29.73 -6.71
CA LYS A 410 -15.58 -29.08 -6.73
C LYS A 410 -15.94 -28.30 -5.45
N PRO A 411 -15.58 -28.72 -4.22
CA PRO A 411 -15.82 -27.94 -3.00
C PRO A 411 -15.08 -26.60 -2.93
N VAL A 412 -14.02 -26.39 -3.71
CA VAL A 412 -13.30 -25.10 -3.79
C VAL A 412 -14.24 -23.98 -4.27
N GLY A 413 -15.24 -24.32 -5.09
CA GLY A 413 -16.18 -23.35 -5.64
C GLY A 413 -15.55 -22.56 -6.78
N GLY A 414 -14.85 -21.47 -6.49
CA GLY A 414 -14.21 -20.67 -7.53
C GLY A 414 -13.09 -19.79 -6.99
N VAL A 415 -12.12 -19.51 -7.85
CA VAL A 415 -11.05 -18.54 -7.59
C VAL A 415 -10.99 -17.55 -8.75
N ARG A 416 -10.95 -16.26 -8.43
CA ARG A 416 -10.65 -15.15 -9.34
C ARG A 416 -9.65 -14.23 -8.65
N ILE A 417 -8.64 -13.76 -9.38
CA ILE A 417 -7.67 -12.78 -8.87
C ILE A 417 -7.66 -11.64 -9.86
N GLU A 418 -7.99 -10.44 -9.39
CA GLU A 418 -8.19 -9.28 -10.24
C GLU A 418 -7.44 -8.06 -9.74
N ASP A 419 -6.74 -7.42 -10.65
CA ASP A 419 -6.04 -6.16 -10.43
C ASP A 419 -6.38 -5.16 -11.54
N ASN A 420 -6.28 -3.88 -11.21
CA ASN A 420 -6.39 -2.77 -12.14
C ASN A 420 -5.00 -2.32 -12.55
N ILE A 421 -4.71 -2.31 -13.85
CA ILE A 421 -3.41 -1.94 -14.38
C ILE A 421 -3.51 -0.79 -15.38
N LEU A 422 -2.57 0.15 -15.29
CA LEU A 422 -2.32 1.18 -16.30
C LEU A 422 -1.32 0.64 -17.32
N ILE A 423 -1.71 0.59 -18.59
CA ILE A 423 -0.82 0.19 -19.68
C ILE A 423 0.16 1.31 -20.00
N THR A 424 1.43 0.96 -20.12
CA THR A 424 2.51 1.85 -20.56
C THR A 424 3.03 1.40 -21.93
N GLN A 425 3.98 2.17 -22.48
CA GLN A 425 4.57 1.85 -23.77
C GLN A 425 5.26 0.46 -23.77
N ASP A 426 5.99 0.16 -22.70
CA ASP A 426 6.83 -1.04 -22.61
C ASP A 426 6.35 -2.07 -21.57
N GLY A 427 5.25 -1.80 -20.86
CA GLY A 427 4.73 -2.65 -19.80
C GLY A 427 3.43 -2.14 -19.21
N TYR A 428 3.33 -2.24 -17.88
CA TYR A 428 2.17 -1.79 -17.11
C TYR A 428 2.59 -1.28 -15.73
N VAL A 429 1.70 -0.52 -15.09
CA VAL A 429 1.77 -0.14 -13.67
C VAL A 429 0.56 -0.73 -12.97
N ASN A 430 0.76 -1.54 -11.93
CA ASN A 430 -0.34 -2.10 -11.15
C ASN A 430 -0.83 -1.09 -10.11
N LEU A 431 -2.11 -0.73 -10.17
CA LEU A 431 -2.75 0.22 -9.28
C LEU A 431 -3.32 -0.45 -8.02
N THR A 432 -3.55 -1.76 -8.08
CA THR A 432 -4.08 -2.56 -6.97
C THR A 432 -2.97 -2.98 -6.01
N THR A 433 -3.18 -2.76 -4.71
CA THR A 433 -2.14 -2.98 -3.68
C THR A 433 -2.46 -4.11 -2.70
N VAL A 434 -3.54 -4.84 -2.91
CA VAL A 434 -3.91 -5.96 -2.04
C VAL A 434 -2.97 -7.15 -2.25
N PRO A 435 -2.46 -7.80 -1.17
CA PRO A 435 -1.70 -9.04 -1.30
C PRO A 435 -2.43 -10.12 -2.10
N LYS A 436 -1.68 -10.91 -2.85
CA LYS A 436 -2.20 -12.02 -3.66
C LYS A 436 -1.31 -13.25 -3.67
N GLU A 437 -0.09 -13.18 -3.14
CA GLU A 437 0.69 -14.40 -2.92
C GLU A 437 0.09 -15.16 -1.74
N ILE A 438 0.07 -16.49 -1.82
CA ILE A 438 -0.58 -17.34 -0.82
C ILE A 438 0.00 -17.09 0.58
N ASP A 439 1.33 -17.04 0.68
CA ASP A 439 2.01 -16.84 1.96
C ASP A 439 1.77 -15.44 2.53
N GLU A 440 1.57 -14.43 1.67
CA GLU A 440 1.20 -13.08 2.12
C GLU A 440 -0.22 -13.04 2.67
N ILE A 441 -1.17 -13.70 2.01
CA ILE A 441 -2.56 -13.81 2.49
C ILE A 441 -2.60 -14.57 3.82
N GLU A 442 -1.95 -15.73 3.91
CA GLU A 442 -1.91 -16.52 5.14
C GLU A 442 -1.22 -15.74 6.27
N ALA A 443 -0.13 -15.04 5.99
CA ALA A 443 0.52 -14.15 6.97
C ALA A 443 -0.41 -13.00 7.39
N LEU A 444 -1.09 -12.36 6.44
CA LEU A 444 -2.01 -11.25 6.70
C LEU A 444 -3.19 -11.68 7.57
N MET A 445 -3.75 -12.85 7.33
CA MET A 445 -4.88 -13.40 8.09
C MET A 445 -4.43 -14.00 9.42
N ALA A 446 -3.19 -14.50 9.53
CA ALA A 446 -2.59 -14.89 10.81
C ALA A 446 -2.37 -13.68 11.73
N LEU A 447 -2.21 -12.48 11.16
CA LEU A 447 -2.29 -11.20 11.88
C LEU A 447 -3.75 -10.87 12.23
N SER A 448 -4.45 -11.78 12.91
CA SER A 448 -5.64 -11.43 13.69
C SER A 448 -5.25 -10.38 14.74
N GLU A 449 -6.19 -9.54 15.15
CA GLU A 449 -6.05 -8.31 15.97
C GLU A 449 -5.45 -8.48 17.38
N THR A 450 -4.39 -9.26 17.53
CA THR A 450 -3.46 -9.18 18.63
C THR A 450 -2.08 -9.16 18.02
N GLN A 451 -1.50 -7.97 17.82
CA GLN A 451 -0.04 -7.91 17.74
C GLN A 451 0.49 -8.71 18.93
N PRO A 452 1.47 -9.61 18.72
CA PRO A 452 2.00 -10.39 19.82
C PRO A 452 2.39 -9.42 20.94
N SER A 453 2.03 -9.77 22.17
CA SER A 453 2.30 -8.97 23.35
C SER A 453 2.95 -9.85 24.42
N GLY A 454 3.65 -9.21 25.35
CA GLY A 454 4.33 -9.88 26.43
C GLY A 454 4.64 -8.92 27.57
N LYS A 455 5.56 -9.34 28.43
CA LYS A 455 6.02 -8.53 29.57
C LYS A 455 7.39 -7.90 29.26
N ALA A 456 7.60 -6.68 29.76
CA ALA A 456 8.80 -5.90 29.49
C ALA A 456 9.92 -6.20 30.49
N TYR A 457 11.13 -6.44 29.98
CA TYR A 457 12.33 -6.73 30.75
C TYR A 457 13.46 -5.78 30.34
N ALA A 458 14.23 -5.29 31.30
CA ALA A 458 15.42 -4.49 31.07
C ALA A 458 16.70 -5.32 31.27
N ILE A 459 17.74 -5.02 30.50
CA ILE A 459 19.09 -5.58 30.64
C ILE A 459 20.13 -4.53 30.24
N GLY A 460 21.28 -4.54 30.92
CA GLY A 460 22.42 -3.67 30.63
C GLY A 460 22.69 -2.63 31.71
N SER A 461 23.37 -1.55 31.34
CA SER A 461 23.73 -0.43 32.21
C SER A 461 22.91 0.81 31.83
N GLY A 462 22.12 1.32 32.76
CA GLY A 462 21.63 2.70 32.72
C GLY A 462 22.76 3.64 33.11
N GLU A 463 22.81 4.82 32.51
CA GLU A 463 23.86 5.79 32.83
C GLU A 463 23.43 6.68 33.99
N SER A 464 22.43 7.54 33.77
CA SER A 464 22.06 8.57 34.74
C SER A 464 20.61 9.03 34.66
N PHE A 465 19.83 8.60 33.66
CA PHE A 465 18.47 9.08 33.45
C PHE A 465 17.39 8.05 33.81
N GLY A 466 17.76 6.89 34.35
CA GLY A 466 16.81 5.84 34.74
C GLY A 466 16.21 5.10 33.54
N GLU A 467 17.00 4.96 32.47
CA GLU A 467 16.62 4.43 31.16
C GLU A 467 16.18 2.96 31.21
N LEU A 468 16.64 2.23 32.24
CA LEU A 468 16.24 0.86 32.55
C LEU A 468 14.78 0.76 33.04
N GLY A 469 14.21 1.84 33.56
CA GLY A 469 12.84 1.83 34.11
C GLY A 469 12.68 1.03 35.41
N LEU A 470 13.78 0.78 36.12
CA LEU A 470 13.84 0.01 37.37
C LEU A 470 14.01 0.90 38.62
N GLY A 471 13.93 2.23 38.46
CA GLY A 471 14.13 3.22 39.51
C GLY A 471 15.57 3.69 39.67
N ASP A 472 15.76 4.80 40.40
CA ASP A 472 17.05 5.52 40.50
C ASP A 472 18.19 4.73 41.16
N CYS A 473 17.86 3.67 41.92
CA CYS A 473 18.84 2.87 42.64
C CYS A 473 19.42 1.70 41.81
N VAL A 474 18.91 1.47 40.60
CA VAL A 474 19.30 0.33 39.76
C VAL A 474 19.98 0.84 38.49
N LEU A 475 21.31 0.85 38.51
CA LEU A 475 22.13 1.32 37.38
C LEU A 475 22.58 0.18 36.45
N VAL A 476 22.67 -1.06 36.94
CA VAL A 476 23.14 -2.19 36.14
C VAL A 476 22.31 -3.44 36.43
N VAL A 477 21.90 -4.14 35.36
CA VAL A 477 21.24 -5.45 35.43
C VAL A 477 21.86 -6.40 34.41
N ASN A 478 22.49 -7.47 34.90
CA ASN A 478 23.22 -8.45 34.09
C ASN A 478 22.37 -9.61 33.55
N LYS A 479 21.07 -9.62 33.85
CA LYS A 479 20.09 -10.59 33.34
C LYS A 479 18.77 -9.87 33.05
N PRO A 480 17.94 -10.37 32.11
CA PRO A 480 16.64 -9.77 31.82
C PRO A 480 15.81 -9.67 33.10
N THR A 481 15.53 -8.44 33.52
CA THR A 481 14.87 -8.14 34.81
C THR A 481 13.52 -7.50 34.51
N LEU A 482 12.45 -8.04 35.10
CA LEU A 482 11.08 -7.59 34.85
C LEU A 482 10.93 -6.13 35.28
N ILE A 483 10.33 -5.32 34.42
CA ILE A 483 9.92 -3.96 34.75
C ILE A 483 8.60 -4.04 35.51
N GLU A 484 8.68 -4.13 36.84
CA GLU A 484 7.54 -4.41 37.73
C GLU A 484 6.34 -3.46 37.52
N VAL A 485 6.61 -2.20 37.13
CA VAL A 485 5.54 -1.22 36.87
C VAL A 485 4.66 -1.62 35.69
N LEU A 486 5.21 -2.33 34.70
CA LEU A 486 4.51 -2.77 33.49
C LEU A 486 4.01 -4.21 33.58
N LYS A 487 4.09 -4.86 34.75
CA LYS A 487 3.78 -6.30 34.88
C LYS A 487 2.33 -6.66 34.51
N GLU A 488 1.39 -5.77 34.78
CA GLU A 488 -0.04 -5.97 34.50
C GLU A 488 -0.41 -5.57 33.07
N GLU A 489 0.47 -4.84 32.37
CA GLU A 489 0.24 -4.39 31.00
C GLU A 489 0.70 -5.45 30.01
N ASP A 490 -0.01 -5.56 28.88
CA ASP A 490 0.40 -6.40 27.76
C ASP A 490 1.11 -5.52 26.72
N VAL A 491 2.44 -5.51 26.79
CA VAL A 491 3.29 -4.64 25.97
C VAL A 491 3.50 -5.29 24.61
N MET A 492 3.25 -4.55 23.54
CA MET A 492 3.38 -5.01 22.15
C MET A 492 4.64 -4.47 21.46
N ASP A 493 5.10 -3.26 21.83
CA ASP A 493 6.30 -2.67 21.25
C ASP A 493 7.08 -1.83 22.26
N VAL A 494 8.40 -1.71 22.04
CA VAL A 494 9.31 -0.89 22.83
C VAL A 494 10.33 -0.20 21.92
N GLN A 495 10.66 1.04 22.25
CA GLN A 495 11.65 1.84 21.53
C GLN A 495 12.53 2.58 22.54
N SER A 496 13.83 2.51 22.37
CA SER A 496 14.84 3.04 23.30
C SER A 496 15.85 3.87 22.53
N SER A 497 16.18 5.04 23.06
CA SER A 497 17.29 5.88 22.62
C SER A 497 18.42 5.81 23.66
N SER A 498 19.40 6.70 23.57
CA SER A 498 20.40 6.87 24.63
C SER A 498 19.86 7.62 25.85
N MET A 499 18.72 8.32 25.74
CA MET A 499 18.17 9.16 26.81
C MET A 499 16.94 8.55 27.46
N HIS A 500 16.03 7.96 26.68
CA HIS A 500 14.73 7.53 27.18
C HIS A 500 14.15 6.33 26.42
N SER A 501 13.12 5.75 27.00
CA SER A 501 12.41 4.59 26.46
C SER A 501 10.91 4.83 26.42
N LEU A 502 10.26 4.21 25.44
CA LEU A 502 8.83 4.16 25.25
C LEU A 502 8.36 2.70 25.19
N ALA A 503 7.19 2.41 25.75
CA ALA A 503 6.48 1.16 25.57
C ALA A 503 5.06 1.42 25.07
N LEU A 504 4.60 0.59 24.13
CA LEU A 504 3.23 0.61 23.61
C LEU A 504 2.51 -0.65 24.10
N THR A 505 1.33 -0.49 24.69
CA THR A 505 0.49 -1.61 25.12
C THR A 505 -0.51 -2.01 24.03
N LYS A 506 -1.03 -3.23 24.13
CA LYS A 506 -2.03 -3.79 23.21
C LYS A 506 -3.33 -2.96 23.14
N GLU A 507 -3.64 -2.23 24.21
CA GLU A 507 -4.77 -1.30 24.29
C GLU A 507 -4.52 0.01 23.54
N GLY A 508 -3.30 0.23 23.05
CA GLY A 508 -2.85 1.42 22.34
C GLY A 508 -2.40 2.56 23.27
N LYS A 509 -2.02 2.24 24.52
CA LYS A 509 -1.48 3.22 25.48
C LYS A 509 0.03 3.30 25.40
N ILE A 510 0.58 4.49 25.61
CA ILE A 510 2.03 4.72 25.63
C ILE A 510 2.49 4.90 27.07
N TRP A 511 3.58 4.25 27.43
CA TRP A 511 4.33 4.46 28.66
C TRP A 511 5.70 5.03 28.30
N SER A 512 6.21 5.96 29.10
CA SER A 512 7.51 6.59 28.88
C SER A 512 8.31 6.67 30.18
N TRP A 513 9.64 6.59 30.10
CA TRP A 513 10.60 6.77 31.21
C TRP A 513 12.01 7.05 30.66
N GLY A 514 12.94 7.46 31.51
CA GLY A 514 14.25 7.98 31.12
C GLY A 514 14.31 9.50 31.18
N GLY A 515 15.30 10.09 30.52
CA GLY A 515 15.59 11.52 30.57
C GLY A 515 14.52 12.38 29.90
N ASN A 516 14.14 13.47 30.57
CA ASN A 516 13.07 14.37 30.11
C ASN A 516 13.50 15.83 29.88
N GLU A 517 14.81 16.10 29.76
CA GLU A 517 15.35 17.48 29.70
C GLU A 517 14.72 18.36 28.60
N PHE A 518 14.23 17.75 27.50
CA PHE A 518 13.54 18.44 26.41
C PHE A 518 12.07 18.02 26.23
N GLY A 519 11.44 17.48 27.27
CA GLY A 519 10.04 17.03 27.20
C GLY A 519 9.84 15.77 26.35
N ALA A 520 10.90 14.98 26.13
CA ALA A 520 10.88 13.79 25.29
C ALA A 520 9.96 12.67 25.82
N LEU A 521 9.61 12.69 27.11
CA LEU A 521 8.65 11.75 27.70
C LEU A 521 7.19 12.11 27.40
N GLY A 522 6.91 13.36 26.99
CA GLY A 522 5.55 13.81 26.67
C GLY A 522 4.66 14.07 27.88
N ARG A 523 5.23 13.98 29.09
CA ARG A 523 4.55 14.05 30.38
C ARG A 523 5.49 14.65 31.43
N GLU A 524 4.91 15.03 32.56
CA GLU A 524 5.64 15.38 33.77
C GLU A 524 5.76 14.18 34.73
N GLY A 525 6.46 14.40 35.85
CA GLY A 525 6.60 13.43 36.94
C GLY A 525 7.89 12.60 36.85
N LEU A 526 7.93 11.52 37.64
CA LEU A 526 9.14 10.71 37.84
C LEU A 526 9.67 10.13 36.52
N GLU A 527 10.96 10.30 36.30
CA GLU A 527 11.70 9.92 35.08
C GLU A 527 12.19 8.47 35.14
N SER A 528 12.62 7.99 36.30
CA SER A 528 13.28 6.69 36.47
C SER A 528 12.37 5.46 36.48
N LEU A 529 11.05 5.66 36.40
CA LEU A 529 10.06 4.59 36.33
C LEU A 529 9.07 4.85 35.18
N PRO A 530 8.62 3.80 34.48
CA PRO A 530 7.54 3.89 33.50
C PRO A 530 6.32 4.57 34.09
N ARG A 531 5.73 5.50 33.35
CA ARG A 531 4.40 6.03 33.65
C ARG A 531 3.59 6.19 32.37
N PRO A 532 2.25 6.07 32.45
CA PRO A 532 1.42 6.25 31.29
C PRO A 532 1.46 7.71 30.82
N LEU A 533 1.46 7.88 29.51
CA LEU A 533 1.39 9.16 28.84
C LEU A 533 -0.08 9.62 28.83
N GLU A 534 -0.48 10.31 29.90
CA GLU A 534 -1.84 10.80 30.07
C GLU A 534 -1.91 12.32 29.84
N HIS A 535 -2.39 12.72 28.65
CA HIS A 535 -2.61 14.12 28.32
C HIS A 535 -3.94 14.31 27.58
N ALA A 536 -4.58 15.46 27.79
CA ALA A 536 -5.91 15.75 27.23
C ALA A 536 -5.94 15.64 25.69
N SER A 537 -4.84 15.97 25.00
CA SER A 537 -4.72 15.90 23.53
C SER A 537 -4.78 14.48 22.94
N ILE A 538 -4.58 13.45 23.76
CA ILE A 538 -4.48 12.05 23.32
C ILE A 538 -5.38 11.09 24.11
N LYS A 539 -6.23 11.61 25.01
CA LYS A 539 -7.06 10.81 25.95
C LYS A 539 -7.90 9.72 25.27
N TYR A 540 -8.35 9.96 24.04
CA TYR A 540 -9.21 9.05 23.27
C TYR A 540 -8.53 8.45 22.04
N ILE A 541 -7.21 8.58 21.95
CA ILE A 541 -6.42 8.11 20.81
C ILE A 541 -5.80 6.76 21.17
N LYS A 542 -5.98 5.79 20.28
CA LYS A 542 -5.25 4.52 20.34
C LYS A 542 -4.06 4.59 19.41
N PHE A 543 -2.86 4.31 19.93
CA PHE A 543 -1.64 4.26 19.15
C PHE A 543 -1.35 2.85 18.63
N SER A 544 -0.69 2.78 17.48
CA SER A 544 -0.33 1.52 16.81
C SER A 544 1.18 1.37 16.59
N LYS A 545 1.93 2.47 16.62
CA LYS A 545 3.40 2.50 16.55
C LYS A 545 3.97 3.63 17.40
N ILE A 546 5.18 3.41 17.90
CA ILE A 546 5.99 4.38 18.64
C ILE A 546 7.39 4.46 18.01
N ALA A 547 8.08 5.58 18.21
CA ALA A 547 9.47 5.76 17.83
C ALA A 547 10.17 6.69 18.82
N CYS A 548 11.43 6.38 19.14
CA CYS A 548 12.22 7.07 20.15
C CYS A 548 13.48 7.67 19.53
N GLY A 549 13.53 9.00 19.39
CA GLY A 549 14.73 9.74 18.96
C GLY A 549 15.59 10.15 20.16
N TYR A 550 16.66 10.93 19.93
CA TYR A 550 17.59 11.32 20.99
C TYR A 550 16.95 12.20 22.08
N THR A 551 16.24 13.25 21.67
CA THR A 551 15.58 14.23 22.57
C THR A 551 14.10 14.40 22.25
N TYR A 552 13.53 13.41 21.56
CA TYR A 552 12.16 13.49 21.08
C TYR A 552 11.54 12.13 20.83
N SER A 553 10.22 12.13 20.67
CA SER A 553 9.39 10.94 20.55
C SER A 553 8.29 11.14 19.54
N MET A 554 7.87 10.06 18.92
CA MET A 554 6.80 10.06 17.93
C MET A 554 5.89 8.84 18.10
N ALA A 555 4.64 8.99 17.70
CA ALA A 555 3.66 7.91 17.70
C ALA A 555 2.69 8.04 16.53
N ILE A 556 2.26 6.91 15.96
CA ILE A 556 1.19 6.85 14.96
C ILE A 556 -0.07 6.30 15.62
N SER A 557 -1.20 6.97 15.40
CA SER A 557 -2.52 6.49 15.84
C SER A 557 -2.99 5.33 14.95
N SER A 558 -3.95 4.53 15.43
CA SER A 558 -4.61 3.50 14.63
C SER A 558 -5.28 4.03 13.35
N LYS A 559 -5.52 5.35 13.28
CA LYS A 559 -6.06 6.06 12.12
C LYS A 559 -4.96 6.57 11.15
N GLY A 560 -3.68 6.34 11.43
CA GLY A 560 -2.56 6.81 10.62
C GLY A 560 -2.18 8.28 10.85
N GLN A 561 -2.61 8.88 11.97
CA GLN A 561 -2.24 10.25 12.33
C GLN A 561 -0.95 10.23 13.14
N LEU A 562 0.00 11.09 12.79
CA LEU A 562 1.31 11.15 13.42
C LEU A 562 1.36 12.24 14.50
N TYR A 563 1.78 11.85 15.70
CA TYR A 563 1.97 12.71 16.85
C TYR A 563 3.46 12.78 17.20
N ALA A 564 3.95 13.95 17.59
CA ALA A 564 5.32 14.13 18.07
C ALA A 564 5.40 15.06 19.29
N TRP A 565 6.46 14.88 20.07
CA TRP A 565 6.82 15.71 21.22
C TRP A 565 8.32 15.62 21.50
N GLY A 566 8.86 16.58 22.24
CA GLY A 566 10.29 16.78 22.45
C GLY A 566 10.86 17.95 21.65
N THR A 567 12.12 17.83 21.21
CA THR A 567 12.75 18.78 20.28
C THR A 567 13.84 18.14 19.43
N PHE A 568 14.09 18.72 18.25
CA PHE A 568 15.29 18.46 17.46
C PHE A 568 16.43 19.41 17.87
N THR A 569 17.67 18.94 17.81
CA THR A 569 18.87 19.73 18.08
C THR A 569 19.78 19.82 16.85
N SER A 570 20.54 20.91 16.74
CA SER A 570 21.55 21.16 15.71
C SER A 570 22.65 22.08 16.27
N SER A 571 23.68 22.37 15.47
CA SER A 571 24.77 23.28 15.85
C SER A 571 24.32 24.69 16.26
N GLU A 572 23.10 25.10 15.91
CA GLU A 572 22.55 26.43 16.21
C GLU A 572 21.58 26.44 17.42
N GLY A 573 21.41 25.30 18.11
CA GLY A 573 20.55 25.14 19.29
C GLY A 573 19.36 24.17 19.13
N VAL A 574 18.22 24.52 19.74
CA VAL A 574 16.95 23.75 19.73
C VAL A 574 15.89 24.48 18.91
N PHE A 575 15.10 23.75 18.10
CA PHE A 575 14.20 24.39 17.12
C PHE A 575 12.76 23.84 17.07
N GLY A 576 12.45 22.80 17.87
CA GLY A 576 11.10 22.26 18.05
C GLY A 576 10.42 21.76 16.77
N TYR A 577 9.08 21.74 16.74
CA TYR A 577 8.28 21.14 15.66
C TYR A 577 7.48 22.14 14.84
N LEU A 578 7.22 23.32 15.40
CA LEU A 578 6.31 24.30 14.83
C LEU A 578 6.95 25.69 14.87
N PRO A 579 6.59 26.57 13.92
CA PRO A 579 7.02 27.97 13.97
C PRO A 579 6.72 28.59 15.34
N GLY A 580 7.76 29.03 16.05
CA GLY A 580 7.64 29.70 17.35
C GLY A 580 7.67 28.78 18.59
N THR A 581 7.61 27.45 18.44
CA THR A 581 7.71 26.49 19.56
C THR A 581 9.05 25.79 19.52
N ARG A 582 9.94 26.06 20.50
CA ARG A 582 11.27 25.44 20.57
C ARG A 582 11.29 24.06 21.22
N ILE A 583 10.40 23.81 22.16
CA ILE A 583 10.28 22.54 22.88
C ILE A 583 8.79 22.21 22.96
N GLN A 584 8.41 21.00 22.57
CA GLN A 584 7.03 20.52 22.60
C GLN A 584 6.88 19.49 23.73
N PRO A 585 6.51 19.89 24.96
CA PRO A 585 6.56 19.00 26.13
C PRO A 585 5.48 17.92 26.16
N TYR A 586 4.42 18.06 25.33
CA TYR A 586 3.30 17.11 25.27
C TYR A 586 2.99 16.70 23.82
N PRO A 587 2.42 15.50 23.59
CA PRO A 587 2.07 15.01 22.27
C PRO A 587 1.16 15.95 21.48
N ARG A 588 1.56 16.27 20.25
CA ARG A 588 0.78 17.06 19.29
C ARG A 588 0.76 16.40 17.93
N ILE A 589 -0.40 16.46 17.27
CA ILE A 589 -0.56 16.00 15.89
C ILE A 589 0.24 16.88 14.92
N LEU A 590 0.90 16.26 13.93
CA LEU A 590 1.54 16.99 12.83
C LEU A 590 0.52 17.20 11.70
N ASP A 591 -0.04 18.41 11.65
CA ASP A 591 -1.11 18.76 10.72
C ASP A 591 -0.73 18.52 9.25
N ALA A 592 0.54 18.74 8.89
CA ALA A 592 1.08 18.54 7.55
C ALA A 592 0.97 17.09 7.02
N LEU A 593 0.86 16.10 7.92
CA LEU A 593 0.75 14.67 7.58
C LEU A 593 -0.62 14.09 7.94
N SER A 594 -1.58 14.93 8.37
CA SER A 594 -2.86 14.48 8.91
C SER A 594 -3.74 13.76 7.88
N HIS A 595 -3.55 14.04 6.59
CA HIS A 595 -4.31 13.44 5.48
C HIS A 595 -3.54 12.34 4.72
N GLU A 596 -2.26 12.17 5.01
CA GLU A 596 -1.37 11.26 4.26
C GLU A 596 -1.49 9.80 4.72
N GLY A 597 -1.98 9.58 5.96
CA GLY A 597 -2.08 8.24 6.56
C GLY A 597 -0.70 7.60 6.75
N CYS A 598 0.06 8.04 7.75
CA CYS A 598 1.36 7.43 8.09
C CYS A 598 1.18 5.97 8.54
N VAL A 599 2.03 5.07 8.04
CA VAL A 599 2.08 3.63 8.39
C VAL A 599 3.38 3.22 9.07
N ASP A 600 4.45 4.00 8.91
CA ASP A 600 5.72 3.72 9.56
C ASP A 600 6.49 4.99 9.89
N MET A 601 7.43 4.88 10.83
CA MET A 601 8.34 5.95 11.22
C MET A 601 9.74 5.39 11.37
N ALA A 602 10.73 6.18 10.97
CA ALA A 602 12.13 5.95 11.32
C ALA A 602 12.69 7.23 11.92
N VAL A 603 13.43 7.09 13.03
CA VAL A 603 13.98 8.21 13.78
C VAL A 603 15.49 8.09 13.86
N GLY A 604 16.18 9.15 13.46
CA GLY A 604 17.60 9.31 13.73
C GLY A 604 17.83 10.12 15.00
N LYS A 605 19.05 10.60 15.20
CA LYS A 605 19.40 11.37 16.41
C LYS A 605 18.62 12.68 16.44
N HIS A 606 18.53 13.36 15.29
CA HIS A 606 17.94 14.70 15.19
C HIS A 606 17.03 14.88 13.97
N HIS A 607 16.58 13.81 13.31
CA HIS A 607 15.67 13.86 12.16
C HIS A 607 14.71 12.69 12.15
N ALA A 608 13.55 12.88 11.53
CA ALA A 608 12.52 11.88 11.42
C ALA A 608 12.12 11.64 9.96
N LEU A 609 11.71 10.42 9.70
CA LEU A 609 11.07 9.98 8.47
C LEU A 609 9.68 9.42 8.80
N CYS A 610 8.67 9.72 7.97
CA CYS A 610 7.40 9.00 7.93
C CYS A 610 7.25 8.32 6.57
N LEU A 611 6.74 7.09 6.58
CA LEU A 611 6.25 6.39 5.41
C LEU A 611 4.72 6.44 5.42
N THR A 612 4.13 6.86 4.30
CA THR A 612 2.66 6.92 4.13
C THR A 612 2.10 5.63 3.54
N ARG A 613 0.79 5.43 3.66
CA ARG A 613 0.07 4.31 2.99
C ARG A 613 0.29 4.29 1.48
N GLU A 614 0.57 5.45 0.87
CA GLU A 614 0.80 5.61 -0.56
C GLU A 614 2.23 5.23 -0.99
N GLY A 615 3.11 4.86 -0.05
CA GLY A 615 4.51 4.56 -0.34
C GLY A 615 5.38 5.81 -0.53
N PHE A 616 4.91 6.97 -0.06
CA PHE A 616 5.68 8.21 -0.05
C PHE A 616 6.44 8.36 1.26
N VAL A 617 7.65 8.92 1.16
CA VAL A 617 8.50 9.18 2.33
C VAL A 617 8.57 10.68 2.56
N TYR A 618 8.36 11.08 3.80
CA TYR A 618 8.51 12.46 4.26
C TYR A 618 9.68 12.56 5.23
N GLY A 619 10.50 13.61 5.11
CA GLY A 619 11.63 13.88 5.99
C GLY A 619 11.60 15.27 6.61
N TRP A 620 11.94 15.37 7.90
CA TRP A 620 12.05 16.64 8.64
C TRP A 620 12.96 16.55 9.87
N GLY A 621 13.33 17.69 10.44
CA GLY A 621 14.24 17.84 11.57
C GLY A 621 15.54 18.55 11.18
N CYS A 622 16.67 18.08 11.71
CA CYS A 622 17.99 18.63 11.42
C CYS A 622 18.48 18.19 10.02
N GLY A 623 18.95 19.14 9.22
CA GLY A 623 19.46 18.90 7.85
C GLY A 623 20.97 19.11 7.67
N GLU A 624 21.74 19.26 8.75
CA GLU A 624 23.19 19.60 8.68
C GLU A 624 24.04 18.56 7.96
N TYR A 625 23.61 17.30 7.96
CA TYR A 625 24.26 16.17 7.30
C TYR A 625 23.44 15.64 6.13
N TRP A 626 22.49 16.41 5.58
CA TRP A 626 21.61 16.02 4.47
C TRP A 626 20.72 14.79 4.74
N GLN A 627 20.56 14.41 6.01
CA GLN A 627 19.77 13.25 6.43
C GLN A 627 18.26 13.37 6.12
N LEU A 628 17.81 14.57 5.76
CA LEU A 628 16.45 14.85 5.30
C LEU A 628 16.19 14.43 3.86
N GLY A 629 17.24 14.31 3.02
CA GLY A 629 17.13 13.93 1.60
C GLY A 629 16.81 15.08 0.64
N TYR A 630 16.81 16.32 1.13
CA TYR A 630 16.63 17.54 0.33
C TYR A 630 17.37 18.72 0.97
N LYS A 631 17.57 19.78 0.20
CA LYS A 631 18.16 21.02 0.68
C LYS A 631 17.12 21.88 1.40
N ALA A 632 17.19 21.97 2.74
CA ALA A 632 16.41 22.93 3.49
C ALA A 632 17.04 24.34 3.40
N ASN A 633 16.54 25.18 2.50
CA ASN A 633 17.04 26.56 2.33
C ASN A 633 16.72 27.47 3.54
N GLU A 634 15.72 27.13 4.34
CA GLU A 634 15.32 27.84 5.56
C GLU A 634 15.05 26.84 6.68
N LYS A 635 15.44 27.16 7.92
CA LYS A 635 15.24 26.28 9.09
C LYS A 635 13.78 25.90 9.30
N ILE A 636 12.86 26.85 9.11
CA ILE A 636 11.42 26.61 9.30
C ILE A 636 10.92 25.55 8.31
N LYS A 637 11.45 25.54 7.09
CA LYS A 637 11.09 24.54 6.07
C LYS A 637 11.61 23.14 6.40
N ALA A 638 12.67 23.02 7.21
CA ALA A 638 13.15 21.74 7.71
C ALA A 638 12.27 21.15 8.82
N LEU A 639 11.41 21.96 9.45
CA LEU A 639 10.51 21.52 10.53
C LEU A 639 9.19 20.95 10.01
N VAL A 640 8.79 21.36 8.81
CA VAL A 640 7.59 20.84 8.15
C VAL A 640 7.99 19.59 7.37
N PRO A 641 7.33 18.44 7.59
CA PRO A 641 7.51 17.25 6.77
C PRO A 641 7.45 17.59 5.28
N GLN A 642 8.53 17.29 4.55
CA GLN A 642 8.57 17.43 3.10
C GLN A 642 8.67 16.07 2.44
N ARG A 643 7.89 15.92 1.37
CA ARG A 643 7.87 14.71 0.56
C ARG A 643 9.18 14.58 -0.22
N LEU A 644 9.77 13.39 -0.17
CA LEU A 644 10.89 13.00 -1.01
C LEU A 644 10.40 12.51 -2.37
N GLY A 645 11.24 12.62 -3.40
CA GLY A 645 10.98 12.11 -4.75
C GLY A 645 11.03 10.58 -4.87
N LEU A 646 10.71 9.86 -3.79
CA LEU A 646 10.64 8.41 -3.74
C LEU A 646 9.18 7.95 -3.89
N THR A 647 8.97 6.86 -4.62
CA THR A 647 7.67 6.22 -4.79
C THR A 647 7.76 4.75 -4.42
N ASP A 648 6.61 4.13 -4.13
CA ASP A 648 6.50 2.69 -3.90
C ASP A 648 7.38 2.14 -2.77
N ILE A 649 7.73 2.98 -1.79
CA ILE A 649 8.52 2.59 -0.62
C ILE A 649 7.69 1.68 0.29
N VAL A 650 8.31 0.59 0.76
CA VAL A 650 7.70 -0.40 1.66
C VAL A 650 8.34 -0.42 3.05
N SER A 651 9.57 0.10 3.17
CA SER A 651 10.27 0.18 4.47
C SER A 651 11.20 1.38 4.50
N ILE A 652 11.28 2.03 5.66
CA ILE A 652 12.18 3.13 5.96
C ILE A 652 13.05 2.80 7.18
N THR A 653 14.27 3.31 7.22
CA THR A 653 15.21 3.11 8.32
C THR A 653 16.08 4.35 8.47
N ALA A 654 16.42 4.71 9.70
CA ALA A 654 17.29 5.85 9.99
C ALA A 654 18.39 5.41 10.96
N GLY A 655 19.63 5.85 10.69
CA GLY A 655 20.70 5.87 11.67
C GLY A 655 20.80 7.24 12.33
N ALA A 656 21.90 7.51 13.06
CA ALA A 656 22.00 8.78 13.78
C ALA A 656 21.94 10.00 12.84
N PHE A 657 22.59 9.92 11.67
CA PHE A 657 22.73 11.04 10.73
C PHE A 657 22.58 10.60 9.25
N HIS A 658 22.01 9.44 9.00
CA HIS A 658 21.73 8.93 7.66
C HIS A 658 20.39 8.22 7.61
N SER A 659 19.91 7.99 6.40
CA SER A 659 18.58 7.50 6.11
C SER A 659 18.62 6.49 4.98
N LEU A 660 17.77 5.48 5.07
CA LEU A 660 17.62 4.39 4.11
C LEU A 660 16.14 4.16 3.80
N ALA A 661 15.82 3.81 2.56
CA ALA A 661 14.48 3.40 2.15
C ALA A 661 14.55 2.23 1.18
N LEU A 662 13.64 1.27 1.33
CA LEU A 662 13.50 0.09 0.48
C LEU A 662 12.18 0.18 -0.28
N ASP A 663 12.23 0.07 -1.60
CA ASP A 663 11.04 0.02 -2.45
C ASP A 663 10.47 -1.41 -2.62
N ARG A 664 9.26 -1.50 -3.16
CA ARG A 664 8.59 -2.78 -3.44
C ARG A 664 9.31 -3.63 -4.50
N HIS A 665 10.22 -3.03 -5.27
CA HIS A 665 11.02 -3.72 -6.28
C HIS A 665 12.33 -4.28 -5.70
N GLY A 666 12.55 -4.13 -4.39
CA GLY A 666 13.74 -4.61 -3.69
C GLY A 666 14.95 -3.69 -3.85
N GLN A 667 14.75 -2.44 -4.27
CA GLN A 667 15.81 -1.45 -4.44
C GLN A 667 16.02 -0.65 -3.15
N LEU A 668 17.27 -0.55 -2.72
CA LEU A 668 17.66 0.20 -1.53
C LEU A 668 18.21 1.57 -1.91
N TYR A 669 17.67 2.61 -1.30
CA TYR A 669 18.12 4.00 -1.43
C TYR A 669 18.77 4.45 -0.13
N GLY A 670 19.85 5.22 -0.20
CA GLY A 670 20.52 5.79 0.97
C GLY A 670 20.90 7.25 0.78
N TRP A 671 20.83 8.04 1.86
CA TRP A 671 21.22 9.46 1.87
C TRP A 671 21.63 9.95 3.27
N GLY A 672 22.27 11.12 3.34
CA GLY A 672 22.78 11.72 4.58
C GLY A 672 24.29 11.59 4.77
N GLN A 673 24.75 11.50 6.03
CA GLN A 673 26.17 11.35 6.35
C GLN A 673 26.72 10.02 5.82
N ASN A 674 27.85 10.06 5.12
CA ASN A 674 28.46 8.88 4.49
C ASN A 674 29.98 8.79 4.71
N GLN A 675 30.51 9.47 5.75
CA GLN A 675 31.95 9.49 6.05
C GLN A 675 32.56 8.09 6.30
N PHE A 676 31.75 7.18 6.85
CA PHE A 676 32.12 5.78 7.10
C PHE A 676 31.52 4.82 6.05
N GLY A 677 30.77 5.33 5.06
CA GLY A 677 30.07 4.54 4.05
C GLY A 677 28.73 3.96 4.51
N GLN A 678 28.14 4.52 5.57
CA GLN A 678 26.90 4.05 6.18
C GLN A 678 25.65 4.19 5.28
N CYS A 679 25.72 4.93 4.18
CA CYS A 679 24.66 4.94 3.15
C CYS A 679 24.80 3.81 2.12
N GLY A 680 25.87 3.00 2.20
CA GLY A 680 26.15 1.93 1.24
C GLY A 680 26.67 2.42 -0.12
N LEU A 681 26.97 3.72 -0.23
CA LEU A 681 27.35 4.39 -1.47
C LEU A 681 28.85 4.70 -1.49
N PHE A 682 29.53 4.27 -2.56
CA PHE A 682 30.94 4.50 -2.76
C PHE A 682 31.22 4.85 -4.23
N PRO A 683 31.16 6.14 -4.63
CA PRO A 683 31.43 6.53 -6.00
C PRO A 683 32.91 6.32 -6.38
N PRO A 684 33.23 6.08 -7.66
CA PRO A 684 34.61 5.86 -8.13
C PRO A 684 35.51 7.10 -8.04
N THR A 685 34.92 8.30 -8.05
CA THR A 685 35.62 9.58 -8.09
C THR A 685 35.35 10.37 -6.81
N GLU A 686 36.34 10.41 -5.93
CA GLU A 686 36.35 11.00 -4.58
C GLU A 686 35.23 10.49 -3.64
N PRO A 687 35.55 10.07 -2.40
CA PRO A 687 34.53 9.59 -1.48
C PRO A 687 33.61 10.73 -1.05
N THR A 688 32.35 10.69 -1.50
CA THR A 688 31.30 11.61 -1.04
C THR A 688 31.05 11.38 0.45
N GLN A 689 31.45 12.36 1.27
CA GLN A 689 31.22 12.33 2.71
C GLN A 689 29.74 12.56 3.08
N LEU A 690 28.96 13.10 2.15
CA LEU A 690 27.55 13.43 2.26
C LEU A 690 26.84 12.99 0.98
N VAL A 691 25.64 12.43 1.13
CA VAL A 691 24.76 12.05 0.02
C VAL A 691 23.52 12.95 0.12
N LEU A 692 23.35 13.81 -0.88
CA LEU A 692 22.48 14.98 -0.79
C LEU A 692 20.99 14.64 -0.98
N GLU A 693 20.72 13.59 -1.74
CA GLU A 693 19.38 13.14 -2.11
C GLU A 693 19.32 11.60 -2.07
N PRO A 694 18.12 11.01 -1.91
CA PRO A 694 17.95 9.56 -1.96
C PRO A 694 18.60 8.95 -3.19
N THR A 695 19.68 8.18 -2.98
CA THR A 695 20.49 7.64 -4.06
C THR A 695 20.49 6.12 -4.00
N LEU A 696 20.32 5.49 -5.16
CA LEU A 696 20.23 4.04 -5.29
C LEU A 696 21.56 3.34 -4.94
N VAL A 697 21.49 2.33 -4.06
CA VAL A 697 22.61 1.48 -3.66
C VAL A 697 22.78 0.33 -4.66
N SER A 698 23.57 0.58 -5.70
CA SER A 698 23.78 -0.32 -6.85
C SER A 698 24.28 -1.73 -6.50
N PHE A 699 24.91 -1.93 -5.33
CA PHE A 699 25.38 -3.24 -4.86
C PHE A 699 24.27 -4.32 -4.91
N PHE A 700 23.03 -3.94 -4.57
CA PHE A 700 21.89 -4.85 -4.53
C PHE A 700 21.25 -5.10 -5.90
N GLN A 701 21.72 -4.45 -6.97
CA GLN A 701 21.24 -4.72 -8.34
C GLN A 701 21.94 -5.93 -8.95
N THR A 702 23.22 -6.16 -8.64
CA THR A 702 24.03 -7.22 -9.27
C THR A 702 23.67 -8.64 -8.81
N SER A 703 22.99 -8.79 -7.67
CA SER A 703 22.51 -10.10 -7.19
C SER A 703 21.34 -10.67 -7.99
N GLN A 704 20.75 -9.91 -8.92
CA GLN A 704 19.71 -10.40 -9.83
C GLN A 704 20.24 -10.99 -11.15
N ALA A 705 21.49 -10.73 -11.52
CA ALA A 705 22.01 -11.03 -12.87
C ALA A 705 22.88 -12.30 -12.98
N GLY A 706 22.98 -13.11 -11.91
CA GLY A 706 24.10 -14.03 -11.74
C GLY A 706 23.77 -15.49 -11.41
N SER A 707 22.61 -16.05 -11.76
CA SER A 707 22.47 -17.51 -11.81
C SER A 707 21.36 -17.93 -12.77
N GLY A 708 21.69 -18.74 -13.78
CA GLY A 708 20.74 -19.28 -14.77
C GLY A 708 19.78 -20.34 -14.20
N LYS A 709 19.36 -20.23 -12.94
CA LYS A 709 18.32 -21.05 -12.32
C LYS A 709 17.13 -20.16 -11.97
N LYS A 710 16.00 -20.46 -12.58
CA LYS A 710 14.83 -19.58 -12.74
C LYS A 710 13.96 -19.36 -11.49
N ASN A 711 14.36 -19.80 -10.28
CA ASN A 711 13.43 -19.87 -9.13
C ASN A 711 13.87 -19.27 -7.79
N ASP A 712 15.07 -18.72 -7.60
CA ASP A 712 15.46 -18.11 -6.32
C ASP A 712 16.16 -16.75 -6.52
N THR A 713 15.38 -15.68 -6.73
CA THR A 713 15.91 -14.31 -6.69
C THR A 713 16.16 -13.89 -5.25
N VAL A 714 17.44 -13.78 -4.85
CA VAL A 714 17.82 -13.24 -3.53
C VAL A 714 17.53 -11.74 -3.50
N SER A 715 16.71 -11.29 -2.55
CA SER A 715 16.28 -9.90 -2.38
C SER A 715 16.46 -9.43 -0.93
N ILE A 716 16.23 -8.14 -0.68
CA ILE A 716 16.33 -7.58 0.67
C ILE A 716 15.07 -7.92 1.47
N ARG A 717 15.24 -8.48 2.66
CA ARG A 717 14.17 -8.81 3.59
C ARG A 717 13.99 -7.74 4.68
N GLN A 718 15.08 -7.25 5.26
CA GLN A 718 15.03 -6.25 6.32
C GLN A 718 16.28 -5.37 6.29
N VAL A 719 16.13 -4.10 6.66
CA VAL A 719 17.23 -3.15 6.86
C VAL A 719 17.22 -2.69 8.31
N ALA A 720 18.39 -2.55 8.91
CA ALA A 720 18.58 -1.95 10.23
C ALA A 720 19.80 -1.01 10.20
N ALA A 721 19.73 0.09 10.94
CA ALA A 721 20.82 1.06 11.05
C ALA A 721 21.04 1.47 12.51
N GLY A 722 22.31 1.63 12.89
CA GLY A 722 22.70 2.26 14.15
C GLY A 722 23.25 3.66 13.91
N ASP A 723 24.13 4.16 14.78
CA ASP A 723 24.62 5.55 14.67
C ASP A 723 25.34 5.82 13.35
N HIS A 724 26.26 4.91 13.00
CA HIS A 724 27.17 5.08 11.87
C HIS A 724 27.37 3.79 11.07
N HIS A 725 26.47 2.82 11.22
CA HIS A 725 26.51 1.54 10.50
C HIS A 725 25.14 1.11 10.01
N SER A 726 25.13 0.20 9.06
CA SER A 726 23.92 -0.38 8.49
C SER A 726 24.11 -1.83 8.12
N ILE A 727 23.05 -2.59 8.33
CA ILE A 727 23.01 -4.03 8.18
C ILE A 727 21.73 -4.39 7.44
N VAL A 728 21.87 -5.23 6.42
CA VAL A 728 20.80 -5.65 5.53
C VAL A 728 20.69 -7.17 5.61
N LEU A 729 19.51 -7.66 5.97
CA LEU A 729 19.15 -9.07 5.94
C LEU A 729 18.57 -9.41 4.57
N MET A 730 19.16 -10.39 3.91
CA MET A 730 18.71 -10.90 2.61
C MET A 730 17.73 -12.07 2.78
N THR A 731 16.94 -12.38 1.74
CA THR A 731 15.97 -13.49 1.76
C THR A 731 16.62 -14.88 1.87
N ASP A 732 17.87 -15.02 1.43
CA ASP A 732 18.68 -16.23 1.60
C ASP A 732 19.31 -16.36 3.01
N ASN A 733 18.89 -15.50 3.94
CA ASN A 733 19.38 -15.42 5.33
C ASN A 733 20.83 -14.92 5.49
N SER A 734 21.45 -14.40 4.42
CA SER A 734 22.75 -13.73 4.51
C SER A 734 22.62 -12.30 5.03
N LEU A 735 23.68 -11.79 5.66
CA LEU A 735 23.78 -10.40 6.10
C LEU A 735 24.75 -9.63 5.20
N VAL A 736 24.36 -8.43 4.79
CA VAL A 736 25.23 -7.45 4.13
C VAL A 736 25.44 -6.27 5.07
N VAL A 737 26.70 -5.87 5.28
CA VAL A 737 27.09 -4.89 6.29
C VAL A 737 27.97 -3.78 5.69
N PHE A 738 27.81 -2.55 6.18
CA PHE A 738 28.60 -1.39 5.77
C PHE A 738 28.54 -0.27 6.82
N GLY A 739 29.56 0.61 6.82
CA GLY A 739 29.68 1.73 7.75
C GLY A 739 30.86 1.62 8.71
N ARG A 740 30.76 2.29 9.87
CA ARG A 740 31.76 2.24 10.94
C ARG A 740 31.82 0.85 11.55
N CYS A 741 33.03 0.37 11.82
CA CYS A 741 33.25 -0.94 12.44
C CYS A 741 34.20 -0.91 13.63
N SER A 742 34.68 0.26 14.06
CA SER A 742 35.72 0.35 15.11
C SER A 742 35.36 -0.30 16.44
N GLU A 743 34.07 -0.43 16.76
CA GLU A 743 33.55 -1.02 18.01
C GLU A 743 32.96 -2.42 17.79
N GLY A 744 33.23 -3.04 16.63
CA GLY A 744 32.69 -4.36 16.29
C GLY A 744 31.23 -4.37 15.83
N GLN A 745 30.58 -3.21 15.67
CA GLN A 745 29.14 -3.11 15.36
C GLN A 745 28.70 -3.76 14.03
N LEU A 746 29.63 -4.01 13.10
CA LEU A 746 29.36 -4.76 11.85
C LEU A 746 29.40 -6.29 12.01
N GLY A 747 29.91 -6.81 13.13
CA GLY A 747 29.98 -8.26 13.36
C GLY A 747 30.98 -8.97 12.43
N ILE A 748 32.09 -8.31 12.09
CA ILE A 748 33.10 -8.81 11.14
C ILE A 748 34.48 -8.89 11.81
N PRO A 749 35.39 -9.75 11.31
CA PRO A 749 36.77 -9.79 11.78
C PRO A 749 37.53 -8.46 11.55
N LEU A 750 38.22 -7.93 12.56
CA LEU A 750 38.96 -6.65 12.48
C LEU A 750 40.45 -6.75 12.81
N TYR A 751 41.05 -7.90 12.56
CA TYR A 751 42.47 -8.15 12.84
C TYR A 751 43.39 -7.24 12.00
N PRO A 752 44.53 -6.77 12.55
CA PRO A 752 45.51 -6.00 11.78
C PRO A 752 45.92 -6.72 10.48
N GLY A 753 45.85 -5.99 9.36
CA GLY A 753 46.17 -6.52 8.02
C GLY A 753 45.03 -7.21 7.27
N PHE A 754 43.86 -7.42 7.90
CA PHE A 754 42.67 -7.90 7.19
C PHE A 754 41.91 -6.71 6.56
N LEU A 755 41.81 -6.67 5.24
CA LEU A 755 41.23 -5.55 4.48
C LEU A 755 39.95 -5.96 3.76
N TYR A 756 38.95 -5.09 3.84
CA TYR A 756 37.70 -5.17 3.09
C TYR A 756 37.65 -4.13 1.96
N PRO A 757 36.83 -4.35 0.92
CA PRO A 757 36.54 -3.33 -0.08
C PRO A 757 36.14 -1.99 0.55
N GLY A 758 36.78 -0.89 0.12
CA GLY A 758 36.53 0.45 0.66
C GLY A 758 37.02 0.73 2.09
N SER A 759 37.82 -0.16 2.69
CA SER A 759 38.32 -0.02 4.08
C SER A 759 39.01 1.32 4.36
N ARG A 760 38.79 1.87 5.55
CA ARG A 760 39.63 2.91 6.15
C ARG A 760 40.41 2.36 7.33
N LEU A 761 41.70 2.68 7.36
CA LEU A 761 42.66 2.17 8.35
C LEU A 761 43.07 3.25 9.32
N ASN A 762 43.20 2.87 10.59
CA ASN A 762 43.96 3.65 11.55
C ASN A 762 45.46 3.40 11.27
N LEU A 763 46.17 4.46 10.87
CA LEU A 763 47.56 4.37 10.44
C LEU A 763 48.52 3.89 11.55
N HIS A 764 48.14 4.05 12.82
CA HIS A 764 48.99 3.72 13.95
C HIS A 764 48.99 2.22 14.26
N ASN A 765 47.80 1.60 14.33
CA ASN A 765 47.64 0.19 14.73
C ASN A 765 47.20 -0.73 13.57
N GLN A 766 47.03 -0.19 12.35
CA GLN A 766 46.65 -0.91 11.13
C GLN A 766 45.29 -1.63 11.24
N THR A 767 44.40 -1.21 12.15
CA THR A 767 43.05 -1.77 12.26
C THR A 767 42.07 -1.04 11.34
N VAL A 768 41.10 -1.77 10.79
CA VAL A 768 40.01 -1.21 9.99
C VAL A 768 38.99 -0.59 10.93
N PHE A 769 38.63 0.68 10.69
CA PHE A 769 37.61 1.39 11.47
C PHE A 769 36.33 1.69 10.70
N ALA A 770 36.33 1.53 9.37
CA ALA A 770 35.15 1.64 8.54
C ALA A 770 35.25 0.81 7.26
N VAL A 771 34.12 0.24 6.83
CA VAL A 771 33.95 -0.50 5.59
C VAL A 771 32.97 0.28 4.71
N ARG A 772 33.51 0.98 3.70
CA ARG A 772 32.72 1.95 2.93
C ARG A 772 31.93 1.36 1.76
N GLN A 773 32.25 0.14 1.37
CA GLN A 773 31.47 -0.60 0.38
C GLN A 773 30.69 -1.71 1.08
N PRO A 774 29.44 -1.97 0.71
CA PRO A 774 28.69 -3.12 1.21
C PRO A 774 29.47 -4.42 1.02
N ILE A 775 29.52 -5.23 2.07
CA ILE A 775 30.13 -6.57 2.05
C ILE A 775 29.18 -7.59 2.65
N THR A 776 29.19 -8.82 2.13
CA THR A 776 28.49 -9.93 2.78
C THR A 776 29.27 -10.38 4.01
N SER A 777 28.61 -10.46 5.16
CA SER A 777 29.19 -10.95 6.40
C SER A 777 29.62 -12.41 6.28
N PHE A 778 30.72 -12.77 6.95
CA PHE A 778 31.16 -14.16 7.04
C PHE A 778 30.30 -15.00 7.99
N TRP A 779 29.56 -14.36 8.90
CA TRP A 779 28.67 -15.07 9.80
C TRP A 779 27.45 -15.58 9.03
N ARG A 780 27.27 -16.90 9.02
CA ARG A 780 26.11 -17.56 8.42
C ARG A 780 25.26 -18.20 9.53
N PRO A 781 24.08 -17.64 9.84
CA PRO A 781 23.18 -18.25 10.80
C PRO A 781 22.71 -19.61 10.28
N THR A 782 22.65 -20.62 11.15
CA THR A 782 22.15 -21.96 10.80
C THR A 782 20.63 -22.01 10.67
N GLU A 783 19.94 -20.97 11.11
CA GLU A 783 18.48 -20.86 11.16
C GLU A 783 18.03 -19.48 10.64
N PRO A 784 16.81 -19.35 10.09
CA PRO A 784 16.29 -18.07 9.61
C PRO A 784 16.28 -16.99 10.71
N ILE A 785 16.81 -15.81 10.39
CA ILE A 785 16.65 -14.60 11.21
C ILE A 785 15.24 -14.04 10.97
N VAL A 786 14.51 -13.81 12.06
CA VAL A 786 13.16 -13.25 12.03
C VAL A 786 13.12 -11.76 12.38
N LYS A 787 14.12 -11.26 13.11
CA LYS A 787 14.22 -9.83 13.46
C LYS A 787 15.67 -9.40 13.64
N LEU A 788 16.02 -8.28 13.02
CA LEU A 788 17.28 -7.57 13.18
C LEU A 788 17.02 -6.20 13.83
N THR A 789 17.80 -5.84 14.85
CA THR A 789 17.71 -4.53 15.53
C THR A 789 19.10 -3.98 15.77
N CYS A 790 19.32 -2.70 15.45
CA CYS A 790 20.55 -1.98 15.78
C CYS A 790 20.29 -0.97 16.91
N GLY A 791 21.25 -0.83 17.82
CA GLY A 791 21.38 0.31 18.73
C GLY A 791 22.44 1.28 18.22
N CYS A 792 22.95 2.16 19.10
CA CYS A 792 23.97 3.14 18.72
C CYS A 792 25.21 2.48 18.11
N ASN A 793 25.80 1.51 18.80
CA ASN A 793 27.02 0.80 18.37
C ASN A 793 26.94 -0.72 18.55
N SER A 794 25.73 -1.28 18.57
CA SER A 794 25.50 -2.71 18.83
C SER A 794 24.35 -3.25 17.99
N THR A 795 24.31 -4.56 17.80
CA THR A 795 23.28 -5.21 16.98
C THR A 795 22.78 -6.51 17.61
N PHE A 796 21.48 -6.73 17.53
CA PHE A 796 20.82 -8.01 17.82
C PHE A 796 20.28 -8.67 16.55
N ALA A 797 20.42 -10.00 16.48
CA ALA A 797 19.72 -10.85 15.53
C ALA A 797 18.99 -11.98 16.25
N LEU A 798 17.67 -12.07 16.03
CA LEU A 798 16.81 -13.11 16.59
C LEU A 798 16.51 -14.17 15.52
N THR A 799 16.77 -15.44 15.82
CA THR A 799 16.40 -16.55 14.94
C THR A 799 14.98 -17.05 15.20
N GLN A 800 14.41 -17.79 14.24
CA GLN A 800 13.08 -18.38 14.33
C GLN A 800 12.91 -19.31 15.54
N SER A 801 13.96 -19.98 16.01
CA SER A 801 13.90 -20.83 17.21
C SER A 801 13.94 -20.05 18.53
N GLY A 802 14.18 -18.74 18.50
CA GLY A 802 14.32 -17.91 19.70
C GLY A 802 15.76 -17.75 20.21
N LYS A 803 16.78 -18.05 19.38
CA LYS A 803 18.18 -17.72 19.70
C LYS A 803 18.45 -16.25 19.40
N LEU A 804 18.93 -15.52 20.40
CA LEU A 804 19.31 -14.12 20.29
C LEU A 804 20.83 -14.01 20.20
N PHE A 805 21.33 -13.47 19.09
CA PHE A 805 22.75 -13.20 18.86
C PHE A 805 23.05 -11.71 19.02
N PHE A 806 24.22 -11.38 19.56
CA PHE A 806 24.66 -10.02 19.87
C PHE A 806 26.12 -9.76 19.49
N TRP A 807 26.41 -8.55 19.01
CA TRP A 807 27.75 -8.04 18.76
C TRP A 807 27.79 -6.51 18.83
N GLY A 808 29.00 -5.95 18.91
CA GLY A 808 29.27 -4.53 19.12
C GLY A 808 29.64 -4.19 20.56
N VAL A 809 29.37 -2.95 20.97
CA VAL A 809 29.66 -2.44 22.32
C VAL A 809 28.82 -3.20 23.35
N ALA A 810 29.46 -3.69 24.41
CA ALA A 810 28.79 -4.49 25.44
C ALA A 810 27.71 -3.69 26.20
N LEU A 811 26.58 -4.35 26.50
CA LEU A 811 25.52 -3.78 27.35
C LEU A 811 25.92 -3.66 28.83
N LEU A 812 27.08 -4.20 29.25
CA LEU A 812 27.51 -4.23 30.65
C LEU A 812 28.92 -3.66 30.74
N THR A 813 29.11 -2.67 31.62
CA THR A 813 30.36 -1.90 31.76
C THR A 813 31.23 -2.34 32.96
N GLU A 814 30.85 -3.36 33.73
CA GLU A 814 31.59 -3.74 34.95
C GLU A 814 32.87 -4.58 34.71
N ARG A 815 33.94 -4.20 35.44
CA ARG A 815 35.15 -4.99 35.67
C ARG A 815 34.88 -6.05 36.75
N SER A 816 35.26 -7.30 36.50
CA SER A 816 35.18 -8.36 37.52
C SER A 816 36.03 -8.06 38.77
N GLU A 817 35.56 -8.47 39.95
CA GLU A 817 36.32 -8.43 41.23
C GLU A 817 37.63 -9.24 41.17
N GLU A 818 37.81 -10.12 40.18
CA GLU A 818 39.03 -10.93 39.98
C GLU A 818 40.05 -10.29 39.03
N GLY A 819 39.87 -9.04 38.60
CA GLY A 819 40.84 -8.35 37.74
C GLY A 819 40.97 -8.93 36.33
N ARG A 820 40.08 -9.84 35.93
CA ARG A 820 39.91 -10.23 34.51
C ARG A 820 38.95 -9.25 33.85
N LYS A 821 39.44 -8.52 32.83
CA LYS A 821 38.57 -7.87 31.84
C LYS A 821 37.69 -8.97 31.25
N MET A 822 36.37 -8.90 31.39
CA MET A 822 35.53 -9.59 30.41
C MET A 822 35.83 -8.95 29.06
N ASP A 823 36.08 -9.79 28.05
CA ASP A 823 36.64 -9.40 26.76
C ASP A 823 36.01 -8.11 26.21
N GLU A 824 36.91 -7.17 25.91
CA GLU A 824 36.69 -5.91 25.21
C GLU A 824 35.93 -6.19 23.90
N ASP A 825 34.83 -5.48 23.65
CA ASP A 825 33.99 -5.48 22.43
C ASP A 825 33.79 -6.82 21.70
N ARG A 826 32.54 -7.29 21.66
CA ARG A 826 32.22 -8.51 20.90
C ARG A 826 32.23 -8.19 19.41
N LEU A 827 33.39 -8.35 18.77
CA LEU A 827 33.60 -8.05 17.35
C LEU A 827 32.78 -8.95 16.41
N LEU A 828 32.40 -10.13 16.87
CA LEU A 828 31.67 -11.14 16.09
C LEU A 828 30.33 -11.49 16.76
N PRO A 829 29.32 -11.94 15.98
CA PRO A 829 28.05 -12.42 16.52
C PRO A 829 28.24 -13.58 17.51
N VAL A 830 27.81 -13.38 18.75
CA VAL A 830 27.83 -14.40 19.81
C VAL A 830 26.41 -14.68 20.29
N LEU A 831 26.10 -15.94 20.59
CA LEU A 831 24.83 -16.31 21.23
C LEU A 831 24.72 -15.60 22.59
N PHE A 832 23.76 -14.69 22.70
CA PHE A 832 23.47 -13.92 23.90
C PHE A 832 22.48 -14.64 24.81
N ALA A 833 21.40 -15.17 24.23
CA ALA A 833 20.39 -15.94 24.94
C ALA A 833 19.77 -17.01 24.02
N ASP A 834 19.35 -18.13 24.62
CA ASP A 834 18.65 -19.22 23.93
C ASP A 834 17.28 -19.42 24.59
N LEU A 835 16.29 -18.65 24.13
CA LEU A 835 14.97 -18.58 24.76
C LEU A 835 14.11 -19.83 24.51
N SER A 836 14.51 -20.67 23.55
CA SER A 836 13.88 -21.96 23.28
C SER A 836 13.91 -22.87 24.52
N LYS A 837 14.99 -22.80 25.30
CA LYS A 837 15.16 -23.58 26.54
C LYS A 837 14.31 -23.04 27.69
N GLU A 838 13.97 -21.77 27.65
CA GLU A 838 13.20 -21.08 28.69
C GLU A 838 11.70 -21.08 28.43
N LYS A 839 11.23 -21.71 27.34
CA LYS A 839 9.84 -21.64 26.86
C LYS A 839 9.35 -20.19 26.73
N LYS A 840 10.20 -19.30 26.20
CA LYS A 840 9.86 -17.89 25.97
C LYS A 840 10.19 -17.52 24.53
N THR A 841 9.53 -16.47 24.03
CA THR A 841 9.86 -15.83 22.76
C THR A 841 9.94 -14.31 22.90
N ILE A 842 10.78 -13.68 22.08
CA ILE A 842 10.85 -12.21 21.99
C ILE A 842 9.79 -11.73 21.01
N VAL A 843 8.92 -10.86 21.51
CA VAL A 843 7.88 -10.18 20.75
C VAL A 843 8.43 -8.92 20.08
N SER A 844 9.05 -8.05 20.86
CA SER A 844 9.76 -6.86 20.40
C SER A 844 10.99 -6.60 21.27
N MET A 845 11.94 -5.86 20.72
CA MET A 845 13.19 -5.53 21.40
C MET A 845 13.75 -4.23 20.83
N SER A 846 14.33 -3.43 21.72
CA SER A 846 15.06 -2.21 21.37
C SER A 846 16.39 -2.16 22.09
N ILE A 847 17.39 -1.57 21.45
CA ILE A 847 18.72 -1.34 22.01
C ILE A 847 18.90 0.18 22.16
N GLY A 848 19.20 0.65 23.36
CA GLY A 848 19.65 2.02 23.60
C GLY A 848 21.15 2.13 23.36
N ASP A 849 21.84 2.91 24.19
CA ASP A 849 23.30 3.01 24.12
C ASP A 849 23.97 1.81 24.83
N SER A 850 23.85 1.76 26.16
CA SER A 850 24.41 0.68 27.00
C SER A 850 23.35 -0.25 27.61
N TYR A 851 22.10 -0.19 27.15
CA TYR A 851 21.00 -1.01 27.68
C TYR A 851 20.05 -1.50 26.59
N SER A 852 19.18 -2.43 26.93
CA SER A 852 18.13 -2.93 26.05
C SER A 852 16.85 -3.25 26.82
N ILE A 853 15.71 -3.05 26.15
CA ILE A 853 14.39 -3.45 26.63
C ILE A 853 13.88 -4.58 25.73
N LEU A 854 13.48 -5.69 26.35
CA LEU A 854 12.99 -6.89 25.69
C LEU A 854 11.55 -7.15 26.10
N ILE A 855 10.67 -7.47 25.14
CA ILE A 855 9.32 -7.96 25.41
C ILE A 855 9.32 -9.47 25.27
N LEU A 856 9.11 -10.18 26.39
CA LEU A 856 9.10 -11.63 26.44
C LEU A 856 7.68 -12.15 26.61
N LYS A 857 7.31 -13.16 25.82
CA LYS A 857 6.06 -13.91 25.96
C LYS A 857 6.37 -15.37 26.31
N SER A 858 5.72 -15.89 27.35
CA SER A 858 5.80 -17.31 27.70
C SER A 858 5.05 -18.15 26.65
N LEU A 859 5.65 -19.27 26.25
CA LEU A 859 5.06 -20.28 25.40
C LEU A 859 4.46 -21.35 26.32
N GLU A 860 3.15 -21.60 26.18
CA GLU A 860 2.45 -22.65 26.94
C GLU A 860 2.89 -24.06 26.54
#